data_AF-A0A067M561-F1
#
_entry.id   AF-A0A067M561-F1
#
_cell.length_a   1.000
_cell.length_b   1.000
_cell.length_c   1.000
_cell.angle_alpha   90.00
_cell.angle_beta   90.00
_cell.angle_gamma   90.00
#
_symmetry.space_group_name_H-M   'P 1'
#
loop_
_entity.id
_entity.type
_entity.pdbx_description
1 polymer ?
#
loop_
_entity_poly.entity_id
_entity_poly.type
_entity_poly.pdbx_seq_one_letter_code
_entity_poly.pdbx_strand_id
1 'polypeptide(L)'
;MHRSGDSPRSRQGRGGNIGQRAGSGLDRRPGAPDGSSPASQVEEHSGGRGGGRRVRGEASDQGGTGTGTGGRGTRGRGDRGARSPSRFANQPGRRRDRGSEVSSPPPSSASASASASASTPASALASTSASSPATPNPAPDLLVDDLATLEPRFTDSTLSDLVTLRKTWPPGALPMRRTWGTRGKQTVLRANYFGVTFPDNLKFYAYSVHIEPKPGSGTERRAVWARLQALDEWVQYQQWTAWDGTERVFSAKVLPESGMVFRIGAEGAGTLAGQTGYTVSLIREQDITTDLLRGYLNADPGQHLYDPLPTLSVLNIIFAQYAARNGGIRIGRSKVFFDRGETENLDLGGGLEALKGYFSSVRPTYTKLMVNVNVSTAAFHKAENLAAALREHAAGGGANVNAMFRGVQVETAYRGYRKTHKIFSVLDTLPRATFFPTENAGQVSVYDYFHQKYEPHIPNDHDFETSPVVNLGTTPRPILVPSALCSVIPNQPFRGKLTDTQTRNMLTYASRPPARNRKMISEDGMTSLGYAPARNHNQDQDRDERTSPLKEFGISVEREMLVVPARILPPPVLSYANRDHATAGKNGSWTLHEQQLKFYIGAELKEWGVLVIPAPDSQGPMLFSDPTDPRLMSIIEAFRRVCADGGMNLDGEAFPHIVFAQPFTRRHGELTSSITAGIHELQKQSTELRIVLVMLSNKDSTVYSTVKYECDTQLDVHTVCVRIPEIIKKKPEYLANVALKFNMKLGGVNHTLDATSSAWLKRSPTMLMGADVTHPSPKSQKGKSSFFGRYLVVCAPSIAAVVGSTDDNFSQYPASMRLQIGPRASLEMIQELGDMVAERLACYRARSHDSQQLPKRIIIFRDGVAESQFRQVVDTELPKIQKAFEQFGTAAKPYRPKVSIIVAGKRHHTRFYPVDKKGADKDTGNPRPGTVVDKGVTAVYDADFFLQAHAGIHGTAKPTHYYPVYDENKLTADELQVLTHNISYLYARATKAVSLAPPAYYSDLACERGRCYLHELMNTGGNPNQAARADTAWTKADEEAERQRVFQKAVERWGEGVGPTLRETMFYL
;
A
#
# COMPACT_ATOMS: atom_id res chain seq x y z
N MET A 1 -44.47 21.23 -46.15
CA MET A 1 -45.31 22.29 -45.53
C MET A 1 -45.90 21.75 -44.23
N HIS A 2 -46.15 22.67 -43.28
CA HIS A 2 -47.08 22.64 -42.13
C HIS A 2 -47.98 21.39 -41.85
N ARG A 3 -48.30 21.03 -40.59
CA ARG A 3 -47.84 21.48 -39.24
C ARG A 3 -48.46 20.54 -38.17
N SER A 4 -47.96 20.63 -36.92
CA SER A 4 -48.62 20.43 -35.60
C SER A 4 -50.10 19.95 -35.52
N GLY A 5 -50.55 19.19 -34.52
CA GLY A 5 -49.91 18.81 -33.24
C GLY A 5 -50.96 18.55 -32.12
N ASP A 6 -50.49 18.15 -30.93
CA ASP A 6 -51.19 18.05 -29.64
C ASP A 6 -52.26 16.96 -29.36
N SER A 7 -51.84 15.93 -28.60
CA SER A 7 -52.22 15.62 -27.18
C SER A 7 -53.69 15.81 -26.72
N PRO A 8 -54.25 14.95 -25.80
CA PRO A 8 -53.56 14.50 -24.57
C PRO A 8 -53.95 13.15 -23.87
N ARG A 9 -53.01 12.68 -23.02
CA ARG A 9 -53.15 12.04 -21.66
C ARG A 9 -54.13 10.86 -21.35
N SER A 10 -53.50 9.73 -20.98
CA SER A 10 -53.83 8.81 -19.84
C SER A 10 -55.13 7.97 -19.91
N ARG A 11 -55.29 6.79 -19.26
CA ARG A 11 -54.62 6.16 -18.09
C ARG A 11 -54.99 4.64 -18.02
N GLN A 12 -54.15 3.78 -17.40
CA GLN A 12 -54.43 2.35 -17.04
C GLN A 12 -54.66 1.38 -18.24
N GLY A 13 -54.47 0.05 -18.15
CA GLY A 13 -54.05 -0.86 -17.07
C GLY A 13 -53.68 -2.27 -17.62
N ARG A 14 -53.24 -3.21 -16.77
CA ARG A 14 -52.73 -4.56 -17.15
C ARG A 14 -53.82 -5.57 -17.57
N GLY A 15 -53.43 -6.56 -18.38
CA GLY A 15 -54.13 -7.84 -18.63
C GLY A 15 -53.87 -8.33 -20.06
N GLY A 16 -53.85 -9.62 -20.41
CA GLY A 16 -54.01 -10.88 -19.68
C GLY A 16 -53.72 -12.06 -20.63
N ASN A 17 -53.53 -13.28 -20.12
CA ASN A 17 -53.14 -14.48 -20.91
C ASN A 17 -54.33 -15.45 -21.12
N ILE A 18 -54.09 -16.60 -21.78
CA ILE A 18 -55.01 -17.70 -22.19
C ILE A 18 -55.60 -17.49 -23.60
N GLY A 19 -55.58 -18.43 -24.56
CA GLY A 19 -54.95 -19.77 -24.64
C GLY A 19 -55.90 -20.88 -25.16
N GLN A 20 -55.50 -21.67 -26.18
CA GLN A 20 -56.14 -22.96 -26.53
C GLN A 20 -55.22 -23.90 -27.38
N ARG A 21 -55.61 -25.18 -27.53
CA ARG A 21 -54.76 -26.35 -27.91
C ARG A 21 -55.18 -27.05 -29.20
N ALA A 22 -54.22 -27.71 -29.88
CA ALA A 22 -54.22 -29.12 -30.37
C ALA A 22 -52.90 -29.39 -31.16
N GLY A 23 -52.29 -30.59 -31.24
CA GLY A 23 -52.44 -31.90 -30.56
C GLY A 23 -51.53 -32.99 -31.20
N SER A 24 -51.06 -33.98 -30.42
CA SER A 24 -50.42 -35.30 -30.79
C SER A 24 -49.16 -35.35 -31.71
N GLY A 25 -48.18 -36.25 -31.54
CA GLY A 25 -47.90 -37.24 -30.47
C GLY A 25 -46.81 -38.30 -30.81
N LEU A 26 -46.29 -38.98 -29.77
CA LEU A 26 -45.58 -40.30 -29.73
C LEU A 26 -44.20 -40.49 -30.43
N ASP A 27 -43.38 -41.53 -30.16
CA ASP A 27 -42.83 -42.09 -28.89
C ASP A 27 -41.71 -43.15 -29.22
N ARG A 28 -40.89 -43.53 -28.22
CA ARG A 28 -40.08 -44.78 -28.05
C ARG A 28 -38.60 -44.94 -28.53
N ARG A 29 -37.85 -45.52 -27.57
CA ARG A 29 -36.56 -46.26 -27.53
C ARG A 29 -36.61 -47.62 -28.27
N PRO A 30 -35.53 -48.43 -28.51
CA PRO A 30 -34.45 -48.79 -27.54
C PRO A 30 -33.05 -49.20 -28.07
N GLY A 31 -32.14 -49.62 -27.17
CA GLY A 31 -30.99 -50.49 -27.48
C GLY A 31 -29.65 -50.14 -26.82
N ALA A 32 -29.12 -51.05 -25.98
CA ALA A 32 -27.69 -51.22 -25.67
C ALA A 32 -27.24 -52.57 -26.30
N PRO A 33 -25.93 -52.95 -26.44
CA PRO A 33 -25.02 -53.17 -25.30
C PRO A 33 -23.50 -52.92 -25.57
N ASP A 34 -22.69 -53.44 -24.65
CA ASP A 34 -21.22 -53.70 -24.57
C ASP A 34 -20.49 -54.07 -25.89
N GLY A 35 -19.15 -54.03 -26.03
CA GLY A 35 -18.05 -53.71 -25.10
C GLY A 35 -16.67 -54.20 -25.62
N SER A 36 -15.62 -54.10 -24.78
CA SER A 36 -14.27 -54.73 -24.90
C SER A 36 -13.24 -54.35 -26.01
N SER A 37 -11.99 -54.21 -25.56
CA SER A 37 -10.68 -54.21 -26.29
C SER A 37 -10.27 -55.66 -26.72
N PRO A 38 -9.05 -56.03 -27.21
CA PRO A 38 -7.75 -55.32 -27.26
C PRO A 38 -6.76 -55.60 -28.44
N ALA A 39 -5.54 -55.03 -28.33
CA ALA A 39 -4.21 -55.56 -28.71
C ALA A 39 -3.70 -55.71 -30.18
N SER A 40 -2.54 -55.05 -30.45
CA SER A 40 -1.29 -55.59 -31.07
C SER A 40 -1.28 -56.03 -32.57
N GLN A 41 -0.18 -56.08 -33.35
CA GLN A 41 1.29 -55.91 -33.16
C GLN A 41 2.02 -55.77 -34.55
N VAL A 42 3.36 -55.59 -34.56
CA VAL A 42 4.36 -56.06 -35.59
C VAL A 42 4.41 -55.34 -36.98
N GLU A 43 5.48 -54.55 -37.27
CA GLU A 43 6.66 -54.81 -38.19
C GLU A 43 6.35 -54.64 -39.71
N GLU A 44 7.25 -54.38 -40.67
CA GLU A 44 8.70 -54.06 -40.74
C GLU A 44 9.01 -53.35 -42.10
N HIS A 45 10.23 -52.80 -42.29
CA HIS A 45 11.14 -52.96 -43.48
C HIS A 45 12.03 -51.75 -43.88
N SER A 46 13.28 -52.12 -44.23
CA SER A 46 14.35 -51.51 -45.07
C SER A 46 14.12 -50.23 -45.92
N GLY A 47 15.14 -49.43 -46.29
CA GLY A 47 16.59 -49.48 -46.00
C GLY A 47 17.50 -48.93 -47.12
N GLY A 48 18.59 -48.22 -46.77
CA GLY A 48 19.75 -47.87 -47.64
C GLY A 48 19.60 -46.67 -48.61
N ARG A 49 20.66 -46.13 -49.25
CA ARG A 49 22.12 -46.10 -48.95
C ARG A 49 22.85 -45.12 -49.91
N GLY A 50 23.89 -44.41 -49.44
CA GLY A 50 24.95 -43.77 -50.27
C GLY A 50 24.76 -42.28 -50.64
N GLY A 51 25.81 -41.47 -50.82
CA GLY A 51 27.22 -41.68 -50.47
C GLY A 51 28.24 -40.76 -51.19
N GLY A 52 29.17 -40.14 -50.43
CA GLY A 52 30.44 -39.58 -50.94
C GLY A 52 30.50 -38.05 -51.23
N ARG A 53 31.68 -37.39 -51.21
CA ARG A 53 33.05 -37.87 -50.86
C ARG A 53 34.10 -36.73 -50.67
N ARG A 54 34.73 -36.66 -49.47
CA ARG A 54 36.14 -36.21 -49.16
C ARG A 54 36.55 -34.75 -49.55
N VAL A 55 37.68 -34.14 -49.13
CA VAL A 55 39.06 -34.60 -48.81
C VAL A 55 39.80 -33.70 -47.79
N ARG A 56 40.50 -34.33 -46.80
CA ARG A 56 41.75 -33.98 -46.02
C ARG A 56 42.09 -32.54 -45.58
N GLY A 57 42.93 -32.32 -44.54
CA GLY A 57 43.69 -33.21 -43.63
C GLY A 57 44.39 -32.39 -42.53
N GLU A 58 44.59 -32.93 -41.31
CA GLU A 58 45.87 -33.49 -40.79
C GLU A 58 46.95 -32.44 -40.44
N ALA A 59 47.71 -32.48 -39.33
CA ALA A 59 47.64 -33.24 -38.07
C ALA A 59 48.69 -32.71 -37.04
N SER A 60 48.58 -33.08 -35.75
CA SER A 60 49.70 -33.40 -34.80
C SER A 60 50.72 -32.28 -34.41
N ASP A 61 51.43 -32.25 -33.27
CA ASP A 61 51.41 -32.97 -31.97
C ASP A 61 52.23 -32.17 -30.90
N GLN A 62 52.17 -32.54 -29.61
CA GLN A 62 53.15 -32.27 -28.51
C GLN A 62 53.59 -30.81 -28.23
N GLY A 63 54.00 -30.37 -27.03
CA GLY A 63 54.17 -30.97 -25.69
C GLY A 63 55.14 -30.09 -24.86
N GLY A 64 55.20 -30.22 -23.53
CA GLY A 64 56.35 -29.72 -22.74
C GLY A 64 56.07 -28.80 -21.55
N THR A 65 56.78 -29.07 -20.45
CA THR A 65 56.75 -28.41 -19.12
C THR A 65 57.82 -27.31 -18.96
N GLY A 66 57.66 -26.36 -18.03
CA GLY A 66 58.78 -25.50 -17.61
C GLY A 66 58.49 -24.50 -16.48
N THR A 67 59.31 -24.55 -15.41
CA THR A 67 59.31 -23.65 -14.23
C THR A 67 60.20 -22.41 -14.42
N GLY A 68 59.97 -21.29 -13.71
CA GLY A 68 60.99 -20.23 -13.62
C GLY A 68 60.61 -18.97 -12.80
N THR A 69 61.51 -18.53 -11.92
CA THR A 69 61.37 -17.39 -10.97
C THR A 69 62.26 -16.17 -11.31
N GLY A 70 61.84 -14.95 -10.94
CA GLY A 70 62.74 -13.93 -10.34
C GLY A 70 63.01 -12.60 -11.07
N GLY A 71 63.39 -11.56 -10.28
CA GLY A 71 63.95 -10.26 -10.71
C GLY A 71 62.91 -9.16 -11.00
N ARG A 72 62.73 -8.02 -10.30
CA ARG A 72 63.58 -6.98 -9.64
C ARG A 72 64.44 -6.09 -10.57
N GLY A 73 64.24 -4.76 -10.50
CA GLY A 73 65.23 -3.72 -10.88
C GLY A 73 64.70 -2.57 -11.77
N THR A 74 64.07 -1.49 -11.28
CA THR A 74 64.59 -0.26 -10.62
C THR A 74 65.35 0.77 -11.47
N ARG A 75 64.88 2.03 -11.47
CA ARG A 75 65.61 3.33 -11.50
C ARG A 75 64.56 4.48 -11.45
N GLY A 76 64.67 5.56 -10.67
CA GLY A 76 65.57 5.90 -9.57
C GLY A 76 65.44 7.38 -9.12
N ARG A 77 65.96 7.71 -7.91
CA ARG A 77 66.10 9.05 -7.26
C ARG A 77 64.79 9.79 -6.92
N GLY A 78 64.63 10.49 -5.79
CA GLY A 78 65.46 10.77 -4.58
C GLY A 78 64.86 12.02 -3.88
N ASP A 79 65.11 12.45 -2.64
CA ASP A 79 65.73 11.95 -1.40
C ASP A 79 65.55 13.13 -0.38
N ARG A 80 65.22 12.87 0.90
CA ARG A 80 65.17 13.82 2.07
C ARG A 80 64.18 15.03 2.03
N GLY A 81 63.69 15.55 3.17
CA GLY A 81 63.76 15.03 4.55
C GLY A 81 63.31 16.01 5.66
N ALA A 82 62.57 15.48 6.64
CA ALA A 82 62.52 15.82 8.08
C ALA A 82 62.19 17.23 8.66
N ARG A 83 61.17 17.19 9.57
CA ARG A 83 61.06 17.84 10.90
C ARG A 83 60.70 19.35 11.07
N SER A 84 59.72 19.55 11.96
CA SER A 84 59.25 20.77 12.67
C SER A 84 60.29 21.28 13.72
N PRO A 85 60.12 22.42 14.48
CA PRO A 85 58.91 22.78 15.25
C PRO A 85 58.59 24.26 15.65
N SER A 86 57.30 24.50 15.99
CA SER A 86 56.75 25.26 17.14
C SER A 86 56.91 26.79 17.38
N ARG A 87 55.79 27.39 17.85
CA ARG A 87 55.55 28.20 19.09
C ARG A 87 55.12 29.69 18.98
N PHE A 88 54.32 30.10 20.00
CA PHE A 88 53.71 31.41 20.33
C PHE A 88 52.64 31.94 19.36
N ALA A 89 51.39 32.32 19.69
CA ALA A 89 50.66 32.80 20.90
C ALA A 89 50.48 34.33 21.00
N ASN A 90 49.24 34.82 20.80
CA ASN A 90 48.61 35.87 21.62
C ASN A 90 47.12 36.11 21.30
N GLN A 91 46.34 36.40 22.34
CA GLN A 91 45.07 37.15 22.35
C GLN A 91 45.39 38.63 22.70
N PRO A 92 44.55 39.67 22.45
CA PRO A 92 43.17 39.79 22.99
C PRO A 92 42.16 40.65 22.18
N GLY A 93 40.95 40.86 22.70
CA GLY A 93 40.08 42.01 22.36
C GLY A 93 38.56 41.76 22.32
N ARG A 94 37.79 42.43 23.20
CA ARG A 94 36.31 42.41 23.25
C ARG A 94 35.68 43.58 22.48
N ARG A 95 34.48 43.39 21.90
CA ARG A 95 33.33 44.32 22.02
C ARG A 95 31.99 43.66 21.60
N ARG A 96 30.87 44.24 22.07
CA ARG A 96 29.46 43.89 21.74
C ARG A 96 29.12 44.37 20.31
N ASP A 97 28.05 43.97 19.61
CA ASP A 97 26.66 43.76 20.08
C ASP A 97 25.79 42.90 19.12
N ARG A 98 24.53 42.68 19.53
CA ARG A 98 23.36 42.03 18.86
C ARG A 98 23.37 41.83 17.33
N GLY A 99 22.91 40.65 16.89
CA GLY A 99 22.44 40.37 15.52
C GLY A 99 21.81 38.98 15.38
N SER A 100 20.67 38.87 14.71
CA SER A 100 19.86 37.66 14.54
C SER A 100 20.28 36.78 13.34
N GLU A 101 19.52 35.69 13.12
CA GLU A 101 19.51 34.80 11.94
C GLU A 101 20.44 33.57 11.95
N VAL A 102 19.92 32.46 12.49
CA VAL A 102 20.41 31.10 12.17
C VAL A 102 19.58 30.56 11.00
N SER A 103 20.26 30.18 9.92
CA SER A 103 19.68 29.59 8.72
C SER A 103 20.23 28.18 8.47
N SER A 104 19.41 27.32 7.82
CA SER A 104 19.72 25.92 7.40
C SER A 104 19.63 24.83 8.49
N PRO A 105 19.44 23.53 8.14
CA PRO A 105 18.59 22.97 7.07
C PRO A 105 17.72 21.75 7.53
N PRO A 106 16.61 21.40 6.83
CA PRO A 106 15.76 20.25 7.20
C PRO A 106 15.90 19.00 6.28
N PRO A 107 15.96 17.77 6.83
CA PRO A 107 15.70 16.51 6.10
C PRO A 107 14.36 15.84 6.48
N SER A 108 13.95 14.80 5.76
CA SER A 108 12.57 14.27 5.56
C SER A 108 12.45 12.75 5.85
N SER A 109 11.39 12.02 5.42
CA SER A 109 9.92 12.08 5.72
C SER A 109 9.18 10.84 5.11
N ALA A 110 8.22 10.11 5.71
CA ALA A 110 7.57 10.23 7.03
C ALA A 110 6.25 9.39 7.31
N SER A 111 5.42 8.96 6.34
CA SER A 111 4.01 8.43 6.54
C SER A 111 3.53 7.79 7.88
N ALA A 112 2.52 8.39 8.54
CA ALA A 112 1.53 7.67 9.40
C ALA A 112 0.29 7.23 8.62
N SER A 113 -0.51 6.33 9.20
CA SER A 113 -1.64 5.69 8.51
C SER A 113 -2.90 6.56 8.39
N ALA A 114 -2.98 7.35 7.32
CA ALA A 114 -4.22 7.57 6.60
C ALA A 114 -4.04 7.18 5.14
N SER A 115 -5.12 6.76 4.49
CA SER A 115 -5.13 6.40 3.07
C SER A 115 -4.90 7.63 2.19
N ALA A 116 -3.64 7.97 1.96
CA ALA A 116 -3.21 8.82 0.86
C ALA A 116 -2.91 7.95 -0.36
N SER A 117 -3.01 8.58 -1.54
CA SER A 117 -2.56 8.04 -2.82
C SER A 117 -1.24 7.28 -2.68
N ALA A 118 -1.13 6.15 -3.37
CA ALA A 118 0.18 5.65 -3.72
C ALA A 118 0.94 6.82 -4.36
N SER A 119 2.11 7.09 -3.80
CA SER A 119 3.10 7.96 -4.37
C SER A 119 4.33 7.09 -4.50
N THR A 120 4.69 6.75 -5.74
CA THR A 120 6.06 6.57 -6.22
C THR A 120 7.11 6.52 -5.09
N PRO A 121 7.82 5.39 -4.86
CA PRO A 121 8.94 5.39 -3.92
C PRO A 121 9.99 6.40 -4.41
N ALA A 122 10.51 7.21 -3.50
CA ALA A 122 11.49 8.23 -3.83
C ALA A 122 12.81 7.57 -4.27
N SER A 123 13.02 7.46 -5.58
CA SER A 123 14.29 7.08 -6.21
C SER A 123 15.30 8.24 -6.15
N ALA A 124 15.59 8.76 -4.95
CA ALA A 124 16.62 9.75 -4.67
C ALA A 124 16.85 9.93 -3.16
N LEU A 125 17.62 9.03 -2.53
CA LEU A 125 18.26 9.25 -1.21
C LEU A 125 19.43 8.27 -0.99
N ALA A 126 20.39 8.35 -1.89
CA ALA A 126 21.82 8.24 -1.60
C ALA A 126 22.45 9.48 -2.29
N SER A 127 23.45 10.17 -1.78
CA SER A 127 24.34 9.95 -0.63
C SER A 127 24.51 11.26 0.18
N THR A 128 25.56 11.34 1.02
CA THR A 128 26.06 12.48 1.82
C THR A 128 25.32 12.86 3.12
N SER A 129 25.83 12.34 4.24
CA SER A 129 25.84 13.03 5.54
C SER A 129 27.28 13.22 5.98
N ALA A 130 27.80 14.44 5.97
CA ALA A 130 29.09 14.75 6.59
C ALA A 130 28.94 14.73 8.12
N SER A 131 29.92 14.17 8.81
CA SER A 131 29.94 14.04 10.27
C SER A 131 30.27 15.35 10.97
N SER A 132 29.49 15.70 12.00
CA SER A 132 29.88 16.63 13.06
C SER A 132 29.53 16.00 14.43
N PRO A 133 30.31 16.25 15.49
CA PRO A 133 30.39 15.33 16.63
C PRO A 133 29.25 15.52 17.65
N ALA A 134 28.21 14.71 17.53
CA ALA A 134 27.41 14.33 18.69
C ALA A 134 28.16 13.25 19.50
N THR A 135 27.97 13.24 20.82
CA THR A 135 28.55 12.24 21.73
C THR A 135 28.19 10.80 21.28
N PRO A 136 29.12 9.84 21.41
CA PRO A 136 28.92 8.51 20.84
C PRO A 136 27.91 7.70 21.66
N ASN A 137 26.64 7.73 21.24
CA ASN A 137 25.74 6.61 21.53
C ASN A 137 26.34 5.35 20.89
N PRO A 138 26.44 4.22 21.62
CA PRO A 138 26.98 2.99 21.06
C PRO A 138 26.16 2.56 19.85
N ALA A 139 26.83 2.16 18.77
CA ALA A 139 26.16 1.66 17.58
C ALA A 139 25.29 0.46 17.98
N PRO A 140 23.98 0.43 17.65
CA PRO A 140 23.14 -0.71 17.96
C PRO A 140 23.65 -1.91 17.17
N ASP A 141 23.70 -3.10 17.79
CA ASP A 141 24.00 -4.35 17.09
C ASP A 141 22.97 -4.58 15.98
N LEU A 142 23.34 -4.19 14.75
CA LEU A 142 22.52 -4.40 13.55
C LEU A 142 22.39 -5.89 13.21
N LEU A 143 23.29 -6.71 13.73
CA LEU A 143 23.48 -8.12 13.41
C LEU A 143 23.72 -8.93 14.69
N VAL A 144 22.72 -9.73 15.09
CA VAL A 144 22.87 -10.74 16.15
C VAL A 144 23.08 -12.07 15.46
N ASP A 145 24.23 -12.71 15.67
CA ASP A 145 24.39 -14.14 15.34
C ASP A 145 23.62 -14.92 16.42
N ASP A 146 22.59 -15.66 16.00
CA ASP A 146 21.61 -16.32 16.87
C ASP A 146 21.48 -17.79 16.46
N LEU A 147 21.63 -18.71 17.42
CA LEU A 147 21.63 -20.16 17.17
C LEU A 147 20.21 -20.65 16.86
N ALA A 148 19.81 -20.49 15.60
CA ALA A 148 18.49 -20.85 15.10
C ALA A 148 18.48 -22.25 14.47
N THR A 149 17.80 -23.19 15.11
CA THR A 149 17.62 -24.56 14.61
C THR A 149 16.31 -24.67 13.81
N LEU A 150 16.35 -25.33 12.66
CA LEU A 150 15.15 -25.61 11.85
C LEU A 150 14.30 -26.72 12.50
N GLU A 151 12.98 -26.56 12.46
CA GLU A 151 12.06 -27.60 12.92
C GLU A 151 12.09 -28.86 12.02
N PRO A 152 11.95 -30.08 12.56
CA PRO A 152 12.01 -31.32 11.78
C PRO A 152 11.01 -31.42 10.62
N ARG A 153 9.87 -30.72 10.69
CA ARG A 153 8.86 -30.67 9.61
C ARG A 153 9.37 -30.09 8.28
N PHE A 154 10.54 -29.45 8.28
CA PHE A 154 11.18 -28.88 7.09
C PHE A 154 12.17 -29.82 6.37
N THR A 155 12.27 -31.08 6.80
CA THR A 155 13.06 -32.13 6.13
C THR A 155 12.50 -32.46 4.74
N ASP A 156 13.35 -32.97 3.84
CA ASP A 156 12.96 -33.18 2.44
C ASP A 156 12.01 -34.36 2.20
N SER A 157 11.96 -35.34 3.11
CA SER A 157 11.01 -36.47 3.04
C SER A 157 9.56 -36.01 3.20
N THR A 158 9.23 -35.39 4.35
CA THR A 158 7.87 -34.90 4.67
C THR A 158 7.34 -33.93 3.61
N LEU A 159 8.22 -33.09 3.06
CA LEU A 159 7.89 -32.11 2.04
C LEU A 159 7.69 -32.73 0.63
N SER A 160 8.32 -33.88 0.35
CA SER A 160 8.14 -34.65 -0.89
C SER A 160 6.85 -35.47 -0.87
N ASP A 161 6.48 -36.01 0.29
CA ASP A 161 5.22 -36.75 0.49
C ASP A 161 4.02 -35.84 0.21
N LEU A 162 4.04 -34.61 0.74
CA LEU A 162 3.01 -33.59 0.46
C LEU A 162 2.83 -33.29 -1.03
N VAL A 163 3.92 -33.17 -1.78
CA VAL A 163 3.88 -32.91 -3.21
C VAL A 163 3.31 -34.11 -3.97
N THR A 164 3.63 -35.32 -3.51
CA THR A 164 3.17 -36.56 -4.15
C THR A 164 1.68 -36.81 -3.92
N LEU A 165 1.17 -36.53 -2.71
CA LEU A 165 -0.23 -36.63 -2.32
C LEU A 165 -1.19 -35.75 -3.17
N ARG A 166 -0.66 -34.72 -3.83
CA ARG A 166 -1.42 -33.67 -4.54
C ARG A 166 -1.51 -33.85 -6.06
N LYS A 167 -1.04 -34.97 -6.61
CA LYS A 167 -0.96 -35.20 -8.08
C LYS A 167 -2.28 -35.59 -8.76
N THR A 168 -3.30 -36.04 -8.01
CA THR A 168 -4.52 -36.70 -8.53
C THR A 168 -5.80 -35.88 -8.28
N TRP A 169 -5.73 -34.55 -8.40
CA TRP A 169 -6.70 -33.64 -7.78
C TRP A 169 -7.86 -33.17 -8.68
N PRO A 170 -9.09 -32.98 -8.15
CA PRO A 170 -10.24 -32.54 -8.93
C PRO A 170 -10.14 -31.10 -9.50
N PRO A 171 -10.86 -30.80 -10.61
CA PRO A 171 -10.97 -29.45 -11.16
C PRO A 171 -11.66 -28.45 -10.22
N GLY A 172 -11.26 -27.18 -10.25
CA GLY A 172 -11.98 -26.08 -9.57
C GLY A 172 -11.39 -25.59 -8.23
N ALA A 173 -10.20 -26.07 -7.85
CA ALA A 173 -9.40 -25.51 -6.76
C ALA A 173 -8.33 -24.51 -7.29
N LEU A 174 -7.75 -23.70 -6.38
CA LEU A 174 -6.58 -22.86 -6.71
C LEU A 174 -5.35 -23.74 -7.04
N PRO A 175 -4.34 -23.21 -7.76
CA PRO A 175 -3.10 -23.93 -8.07
C PRO A 175 -2.36 -24.43 -6.83
N MET A 176 -2.51 -25.73 -6.55
CA MET A 176 -1.78 -26.41 -5.50
C MET A 176 -0.26 -26.43 -5.78
N ARG A 177 0.51 -26.47 -4.69
CA ARG A 177 1.98 -26.55 -4.72
C ARG A 177 2.47 -27.82 -5.41
N ARG A 178 3.03 -27.65 -6.62
CA ARG A 178 3.57 -28.75 -7.45
C ARG A 178 5.01 -29.15 -7.11
N THR A 179 5.82 -28.19 -6.66
CA THR A 179 7.22 -28.39 -6.26
C THR A 179 7.58 -27.39 -5.15
N TRP A 180 8.70 -27.62 -4.48
CA TRP A 180 9.41 -26.59 -3.70
C TRP A 180 10.52 -25.99 -4.56
N GLY A 181 10.92 -24.75 -4.29
CA GLY A 181 12.08 -24.16 -4.98
C GLY A 181 13.38 -24.73 -4.42
N THR A 182 14.34 -24.97 -5.30
CA THR A 182 15.66 -25.55 -5.00
C THR A 182 16.80 -24.58 -5.31
N ARG A 183 16.58 -23.61 -6.19
CA ARG A 183 17.61 -22.65 -6.65
C ARG A 183 17.91 -21.58 -5.61
N GLY A 184 19.15 -21.08 -5.67
CA GLY A 184 19.68 -20.06 -4.77
C GLY A 184 20.48 -20.66 -3.61
N LYS A 185 21.23 -19.80 -2.91
CA LYS A 185 22.01 -20.20 -1.74
C LYS A 185 21.10 -20.42 -0.54
N GLN A 186 21.12 -21.61 0.06
CA GLN A 186 20.38 -21.92 1.28
C GLN A 186 20.82 -21.00 2.44
N THR A 187 19.85 -20.56 3.23
CA THR A 187 20.02 -19.75 4.45
C THR A 187 18.85 -20.01 5.41
N VAL A 188 18.98 -19.55 6.64
CA VAL A 188 17.91 -19.62 7.65
C VAL A 188 17.50 -18.19 8.04
N LEU A 189 16.21 -17.99 8.34
CA LEU A 189 15.65 -16.73 8.81
C LEU A 189 14.70 -16.99 9.98
N ARG A 190 14.50 -15.99 10.84
CA ARG A 190 13.33 -15.97 11.75
C ARG A 190 12.20 -15.21 11.07
N ALA A 191 10.99 -15.76 11.13
CA ALA A 191 9.76 -15.07 10.73
C ALA A 191 9.03 -14.55 11.97
N ASN A 192 8.28 -13.45 11.85
CA ASN A 192 7.50 -12.87 12.96
C ASN A 192 6.22 -13.66 13.32
N TYR A 193 6.33 -14.99 13.31
CA TYR A 193 5.28 -15.98 13.54
C TYR A 193 5.66 -16.80 14.77
N PHE A 194 4.71 -17.02 15.66
CA PHE A 194 4.88 -17.79 16.89
C PHE A 194 3.92 -18.99 16.86
N GLY A 195 4.39 -20.19 17.19
CA GLY A 195 3.55 -21.39 17.15
C GLY A 195 2.42 -21.32 18.18
N VAL A 196 1.26 -21.86 17.82
CA VAL A 196 0.07 -21.91 18.69
C VAL A 196 -0.27 -23.38 18.93
N THR A 197 -0.24 -23.79 20.20
CA THR A 197 -0.67 -25.12 20.65
C THR A 197 -2.10 -25.00 21.20
N PHE A 198 -2.95 -25.97 20.85
CA PHE A 198 -4.35 -26.02 21.27
C PHE A 198 -4.82 -27.47 21.42
N PRO A 199 -5.83 -27.77 22.27
CA PRO A 199 -6.29 -29.13 22.53
C PRO A 199 -6.93 -29.80 21.31
N ASP A 200 -6.97 -31.12 21.33
CA ASP A 200 -7.48 -31.96 20.23
C ASP A 200 -8.97 -31.71 19.98
N ASN A 201 -9.77 -31.81 21.05
CA ASN A 201 -11.20 -31.56 21.03
C ASN A 201 -11.53 -30.12 21.48
N LEU A 202 -10.79 -29.10 21.00
CA LEU A 202 -11.08 -27.72 21.34
C LEU A 202 -12.45 -27.31 20.77
N LYS A 203 -13.33 -26.87 21.67
CA LYS A 203 -14.70 -26.40 21.36
C LYS A 203 -14.88 -24.98 21.87
N PHE A 204 -15.59 -24.17 21.10
CA PHE A 204 -16.03 -22.83 21.47
C PHE A 204 -17.56 -22.78 21.49
N TYR A 205 -18.12 -22.19 22.52
CA TYR A 205 -19.56 -21.96 22.63
C TYR A 205 -19.85 -20.52 22.22
N ALA A 206 -20.57 -20.32 21.12
CA ALA A 206 -20.93 -19.00 20.61
C ALA A 206 -22.28 -18.54 21.17
N TYR A 207 -22.34 -17.29 21.63
CA TYR A 207 -23.53 -16.65 22.20
C TYR A 207 -23.78 -15.31 21.52
N SER A 208 -25.04 -15.01 21.18
CA SER A 208 -25.47 -13.68 20.77
C SER A 208 -25.70 -12.78 22.00
N VAL A 209 -25.36 -11.50 21.86
CA VAL A 209 -25.55 -10.47 22.90
C VAL A 209 -26.73 -9.58 22.53
N HIS A 210 -27.82 -9.71 23.28
CA HIS A 210 -28.99 -8.86 23.19
C HIS A 210 -28.94 -7.81 24.30
N ILE A 211 -29.26 -6.55 24.00
CA ILE A 211 -29.23 -5.45 24.97
C ILE A 211 -30.52 -4.63 24.80
N GLU A 212 -31.26 -4.50 25.89
CA GLU A 212 -32.54 -3.80 25.96
C GLU A 212 -32.53 -2.73 27.07
N PRO A 213 -32.90 -1.46 26.82
CA PRO A 213 -33.23 -0.90 25.52
C PRO A 213 -32.03 -0.94 24.55
N LYS A 214 -32.31 -1.04 23.25
CA LYS A 214 -31.29 -1.15 22.21
C LYS A 214 -30.38 0.08 22.22
N PRO A 215 -29.05 -0.07 22.42
CA PRO A 215 -28.14 1.07 22.46
C PRO A 215 -28.19 1.91 21.18
N GLY A 216 -28.33 3.23 21.34
CA GLY A 216 -28.36 4.19 20.23
C GLY A 216 -27.03 4.31 19.48
N SER A 217 -25.91 3.88 20.09
CA SER A 217 -24.60 3.87 19.45
C SER A 217 -23.70 2.70 19.85
N GLY A 218 -22.72 2.40 18.99
CA GLY A 218 -21.67 1.41 19.31
C GLY A 218 -20.69 1.85 20.41
N THR A 219 -20.65 3.14 20.78
CA THR A 219 -19.87 3.61 21.94
C THR A 219 -20.62 3.30 23.23
N GLU A 220 -21.91 3.63 23.28
CA GLU A 220 -22.83 3.29 24.36
C GLU A 220 -22.91 1.78 24.58
N ARG A 221 -23.01 0.98 23.51
CA ARG A 221 -22.93 -0.49 23.61
C ARG A 221 -21.66 -0.98 24.34
N ARG A 222 -20.49 -0.38 24.07
CA ARG A 222 -19.25 -0.73 24.78
C ARG A 222 -19.23 -0.23 26.22
N ALA A 223 -19.86 0.90 26.52
CA ALA A 223 -20.03 1.37 27.89
C ALA A 223 -20.94 0.45 28.71
N VAL A 224 -22.05 -0.02 28.13
CA VAL A 224 -22.93 -1.04 28.73
C VAL A 224 -22.16 -2.34 28.96
N TRP A 225 -21.40 -2.81 27.96
CA TRP A 225 -20.56 -4.00 28.11
C TRP A 225 -19.46 -3.84 29.18
N ALA A 226 -18.81 -2.67 29.26
CA ALA A 226 -17.82 -2.40 30.30
C ALA A 226 -18.43 -2.41 31.72
N ARG A 227 -19.71 -1.97 31.86
CA ARG A 227 -20.45 -2.10 33.12
C ARG A 227 -20.80 -3.55 33.44
N LEU A 228 -21.24 -4.35 32.46
CA LEU A 228 -21.42 -5.80 32.64
C LEU A 228 -20.13 -6.45 33.14
N GLN A 229 -18.99 -6.09 32.56
CA GLN A 229 -17.68 -6.61 32.95
C GLN A 229 -17.23 -6.22 34.38
N ALA A 230 -17.92 -5.27 35.02
CA ALA A 230 -17.69 -4.83 36.39
C ALA A 230 -18.75 -5.34 37.38
N LEU A 231 -19.73 -6.15 36.94
CA LEU A 231 -20.67 -6.82 37.85
C LEU A 231 -20.01 -8.07 38.45
N ASP A 232 -20.07 -8.23 39.77
CA ASP A 232 -19.53 -9.40 40.48
C ASP A 232 -20.09 -10.73 39.91
N GLU A 233 -21.37 -10.73 39.54
CA GLU A 233 -22.06 -11.85 38.86
C GLU A 233 -21.35 -12.29 37.57
N TRP A 234 -20.72 -11.35 36.84
CA TRP A 234 -20.04 -11.62 35.57
C TRP A 234 -18.56 -11.97 35.73
N VAL A 235 -17.88 -11.45 36.76
CA VAL A 235 -16.42 -11.60 36.97
C VAL A 235 -15.98 -13.06 36.87
N GLN A 236 -16.73 -13.99 37.46
CA GLN A 236 -16.48 -15.44 37.40
C GLN A 236 -16.41 -16.02 35.97
N TYR A 237 -17.18 -15.47 35.02
CA TYR A 237 -17.23 -15.91 33.61
C TYR A 237 -16.24 -15.15 32.72
N GLN A 238 -15.69 -14.04 33.20
CA GLN A 238 -14.84 -13.15 32.40
C GLN A 238 -13.59 -13.89 31.89
N GLN A 239 -12.97 -14.74 32.71
CA GLN A 239 -11.80 -15.55 32.32
C GLN A 239 -12.08 -16.53 31.17
N TRP A 240 -13.32 -17.05 31.05
CA TRP A 240 -13.70 -18.02 30.01
C TRP A 240 -14.20 -17.40 28.71
N THR A 241 -14.45 -16.10 28.68
CA THR A 241 -15.21 -15.44 27.61
C THR A 241 -14.35 -14.49 26.76
N ALA A 242 -14.69 -14.35 25.48
CA ALA A 242 -14.14 -13.36 24.56
C ALA A 242 -15.25 -12.70 23.73
N TRP A 243 -15.29 -11.37 23.70
CA TRP A 243 -16.32 -10.57 23.04
C TRP A 243 -15.80 -9.93 21.75
N ASP A 244 -16.60 -9.99 20.68
CA ASP A 244 -16.25 -9.40 19.38
C ASP A 244 -16.19 -7.87 19.39
N GLY A 245 -16.81 -7.22 20.38
CA GLY A 245 -16.99 -5.77 20.49
C GLY A 245 -18.33 -5.27 19.93
N THR A 246 -19.21 -6.18 19.54
CA THR A 246 -20.49 -5.94 18.88
C THR A 246 -21.62 -6.83 19.38
N GLU A 247 -21.75 -8.08 18.92
CA GLU A 247 -22.97 -8.91 19.10
C GLU A 247 -22.67 -10.36 19.46
N ARG A 248 -21.41 -10.76 19.60
CA ARG A 248 -21.03 -12.16 19.84
C ARG A 248 -20.01 -12.34 20.95
N VAL A 249 -20.32 -13.26 21.86
CA VAL A 249 -19.42 -13.76 22.90
C VAL A 249 -19.08 -15.21 22.59
N PHE A 250 -17.80 -15.57 22.73
CA PHE A 250 -17.32 -16.94 22.64
C PHE A 250 -16.84 -17.37 24.02
N SER A 251 -17.23 -18.55 24.47
CA SER A 251 -16.84 -19.10 25.77
C SER A 251 -16.09 -20.43 25.64
N ALA A 252 -15.12 -20.67 26.51
CA ALA A 252 -14.41 -21.94 26.67
C ALA A 252 -15.26 -23.02 27.37
N LYS A 253 -16.24 -22.58 28.18
CA LYS A 253 -17.16 -23.45 28.94
C LYS A 253 -18.61 -23.09 28.62
N VAL A 254 -19.52 -24.05 28.73
CA VAL A 254 -20.96 -23.77 28.65
C VAL A 254 -21.33 -22.85 29.82
N LEU A 255 -21.84 -21.66 29.52
CA LEU A 255 -22.41 -20.77 30.51
C LEU A 255 -23.70 -21.38 31.08
N PRO A 256 -23.94 -21.31 32.41
CA PRO A 256 -24.85 -22.23 33.11
C PRO A 256 -26.34 -22.06 32.79
N GLU A 257 -26.77 -20.93 32.24
CA GLU A 257 -28.16 -20.71 31.83
C GLU A 257 -28.27 -20.32 30.35
N SER A 258 -29.21 -20.94 29.63
CA SER A 258 -29.59 -20.47 28.30
C SER A 258 -30.47 -19.23 28.45
N GLY A 259 -29.95 -18.06 28.08
CA GLY A 259 -30.64 -16.79 28.28
C GLY A 259 -30.26 -16.06 29.57
N MET A 260 -29.02 -16.15 30.05
CA MET A 260 -28.52 -15.36 31.20
C MET A 260 -28.90 -13.88 31.04
N VAL A 261 -29.56 -13.30 32.05
CA VAL A 261 -30.05 -11.90 32.02
C VAL A 261 -29.36 -11.06 33.09
N PHE A 262 -28.53 -10.11 32.69
CA PHE A 262 -27.85 -9.17 33.59
C PHE A 262 -28.56 -7.82 33.60
N ARG A 263 -28.86 -7.28 34.78
CA ARG A 263 -29.49 -5.96 34.95
C ARG A 263 -28.47 -4.93 35.40
N ILE A 264 -28.14 -4.00 34.51
CA ILE A 264 -27.17 -2.92 34.74
C ILE A 264 -27.94 -1.68 35.19
N GLY A 265 -27.76 -1.32 36.46
CA GLY A 265 -28.33 -0.11 37.05
C GLY A 265 -27.92 1.17 36.32
N ALA A 266 -28.80 2.17 36.38
CA ALA A 266 -28.53 3.51 35.89
C ALA A 266 -28.09 4.41 37.05
N GLU A 267 -26.82 4.77 37.13
CA GLU A 267 -26.39 5.82 38.07
C GLU A 267 -25.22 6.68 37.57
N GLY A 268 -25.14 7.89 38.13
CA GLY A 268 -24.32 9.02 37.70
C GLY A 268 -25.14 10.31 37.72
N ALA A 269 -24.81 11.23 38.63
CA ALA A 269 -25.62 12.41 38.94
C ALA A 269 -25.99 13.26 37.70
N GLY A 270 -27.30 13.32 37.39
CA GLY A 270 -27.82 14.10 36.26
C GLY A 270 -28.89 13.40 35.41
N THR A 271 -29.33 12.18 35.75
CA THR A 271 -30.50 11.54 35.15
C THR A 271 -31.81 12.15 35.67
N LEU A 272 -32.64 12.63 34.74
CA LEU A 272 -34.06 12.89 35.00
C LEU A 272 -34.72 11.61 35.51
N ALA A 273 -35.59 11.73 36.53
CA ALA A 273 -36.31 10.60 37.09
C ALA A 273 -37.10 9.84 35.98
N GLY A 274 -36.81 8.54 35.80
CA GLY A 274 -37.56 7.68 34.89
C GLY A 274 -36.76 6.89 33.82
N GLN A 275 -35.42 6.94 33.79
CA GLN A 275 -34.66 6.07 32.87
C GLN A 275 -34.44 4.67 33.46
N THR A 276 -34.97 3.65 32.78
CA THR A 276 -34.76 2.23 33.05
C THR A 276 -33.31 1.81 32.74
N GLY A 277 -32.76 0.90 33.54
CA GLY A 277 -31.43 0.31 33.33
C GLY A 277 -31.36 -0.58 32.09
N TYR A 278 -30.15 -1.00 31.72
CA TYR A 278 -29.95 -1.93 30.61
C TYR A 278 -30.07 -3.38 31.07
N THR A 279 -30.76 -4.18 30.28
CA THR A 279 -30.85 -5.64 30.41
C THR A 279 -29.99 -6.26 29.32
N VAL A 280 -29.01 -7.09 29.69
CA VAL A 280 -28.15 -7.80 28.74
C VAL A 280 -28.45 -9.29 28.79
N SER A 281 -28.86 -9.86 27.66
CA SER A 281 -29.23 -11.28 27.55
C SER A 281 -28.26 -12.04 26.63
N LEU A 282 -27.80 -13.22 27.06
CA LEU A 282 -26.90 -14.08 26.29
C LEU A 282 -27.61 -15.37 25.83
N ILE A 283 -27.71 -15.57 24.51
CA ILE A 283 -28.39 -16.74 23.91
C ILE A 283 -27.36 -17.57 23.15
N ARG A 284 -27.28 -18.88 23.41
CA ARG A 284 -26.33 -19.78 22.72
C ARG A 284 -26.78 -20.02 21.27
N GLU A 285 -25.92 -19.67 20.31
CA GLU A 285 -26.17 -19.84 18.87
C GLU A 285 -25.64 -21.19 18.35
N GLN A 286 -24.37 -21.50 18.61
CA GLN A 286 -23.65 -22.59 17.94
C GLN A 286 -22.45 -23.08 18.75
N ASP A 287 -22.16 -24.38 18.64
CA ASP A 287 -20.91 -24.99 19.07
C ASP A 287 -19.94 -25.09 17.88
N ILE A 288 -18.70 -24.63 18.06
CA ILE A 288 -17.67 -24.59 17.01
C ILE A 288 -16.51 -25.49 17.44
N THR A 289 -16.17 -26.51 16.64
CA THR A 289 -15.04 -27.42 16.91
C THR A 289 -13.84 -27.13 16.00
N THR A 290 -12.64 -27.55 16.42
CA THR A 290 -11.41 -27.37 15.64
C THR A 290 -11.02 -28.57 14.76
N ASP A 291 -11.84 -29.61 14.67
CA ASP A 291 -11.48 -30.89 14.02
C ASP A 291 -11.15 -30.70 12.53
N LEU A 292 -12.02 -29.97 11.81
CA LEU A 292 -11.82 -29.64 10.39
C LEU A 292 -10.61 -28.72 10.18
N LEU A 293 -10.36 -27.78 11.11
CA LEU A 293 -9.16 -26.93 11.08
C LEU A 293 -7.90 -27.77 11.26
N ARG A 294 -7.90 -28.78 12.14
CA ARG A 294 -6.76 -29.67 12.36
C ARG A 294 -6.46 -30.51 11.11
N GLY A 295 -7.47 -31.10 10.48
CA GLY A 295 -7.29 -31.81 9.21
C GLY A 295 -6.79 -30.90 8.07
N TYR A 296 -7.29 -29.66 8.00
CA TYR A 296 -6.77 -28.64 7.08
C TYR A 296 -5.28 -28.35 7.34
N LEU A 297 -4.86 -28.16 8.60
CA LEU A 297 -3.46 -27.91 8.97
C LEU A 297 -2.54 -29.07 8.60
N ASN A 298 -3.01 -30.31 8.77
CA ASN A 298 -2.27 -31.53 8.43
C ASN A 298 -2.17 -31.80 6.92
N ALA A 299 -2.81 -30.96 6.10
CA ALA A 299 -2.93 -31.10 4.65
C ALA A 299 -3.73 -32.34 4.19
N ASP A 300 -4.73 -32.76 4.98
CA ASP A 300 -5.60 -33.90 4.66
C ASP A 300 -6.27 -33.70 3.28
N PRO A 301 -6.26 -34.71 2.39
CA PRO A 301 -6.84 -34.58 1.05
C PRO A 301 -8.31 -34.14 1.03
N GLY A 302 -9.11 -34.62 2.00
CA GLY A 302 -10.53 -34.28 2.11
C GLY A 302 -10.83 -32.87 2.61
N GLN A 303 -9.87 -32.17 3.23
CA GLN A 303 -10.12 -30.90 3.92
C GLN A 303 -9.70 -29.65 3.14
N HIS A 304 -9.27 -29.78 1.89
CA HIS A 304 -8.76 -28.64 1.12
C HIS A 304 -9.78 -27.56 0.74
N LEU A 305 -11.07 -27.93 0.65
CA LEU A 305 -12.18 -26.98 0.41
C LEU A 305 -12.73 -26.39 1.71
N TYR A 306 -12.24 -26.83 2.87
CA TYR A 306 -12.61 -26.21 4.14
C TYR A 306 -12.10 -24.77 4.17
N ASP A 307 -13.01 -23.83 4.44
CA ASP A 307 -12.65 -22.44 4.73
C ASP A 307 -12.31 -22.32 6.23
N PRO A 308 -11.03 -22.08 6.60
CA PRO A 308 -10.67 -21.88 8.00
C PRO A 308 -11.04 -20.49 8.53
N LEU A 309 -11.44 -19.53 7.67
CA LEU A 309 -11.66 -18.13 8.07
C LEU A 309 -12.69 -17.94 9.20
N PRO A 310 -13.82 -18.67 9.28
CA PRO A 310 -14.76 -18.54 10.40
C PRO A 310 -14.10 -18.90 11.74
N THR A 311 -13.44 -20.05 11.82
CA THR A 311 -12.74 -20.53 13.02
C THR A 311 -11.57 -19.62 13.39
N LEU A 312 -10.79 -19.19 12.39
CA LEU A 312 -9.72 -18.21 12.58
C LEU A 312 -10.26 -16.86 13.07
N SER A 313 -11.47 -16.44 12.65
CA SER A 313 -12.08 -15.20 13.15
C SER A 313 -12.43 -15.29 14.63
N VAL A 314 -12.91 -16.44 15.11
CA VAL A 314 -13.15 -16.69 16.55
C VAL A 314 -11.84 -16.66 17.33
N LEU A 315 -10.82 -17.38 16.85
CA LEU A 315 -9.49 -17.38 17.45
C LEU A 315 -8.89 -15.97 17.52
N ASN A 316 -9.01 -15.16 16.46
CA ASN A 316 -8.55 -13.77 16.46
C ASN A 316 -9.28 -12.86 17.47
N ILE A 317 -10.52 -13.19 17.86
CA ILE A 317 -11.24 -12.47 18.92
C ILE A 317 -10.69 -12.87 20.30
N ILE A 318 -10.49 -14.17 20.55
CA ILE A 318 -9.87 -14.69 21.78
C ILE A 318 -8.46 -14.09 21.97
N PHE A 319 -7.62 -14.11 20.93
CA PHE A 319 -6.27 -13.54 20.91
C PHE A 319 -6.21 -12.01 21.07
N ALA A 320 -7.33 -11.29 20.91
CA ALA A 320 -7.41 -9.85 21.15
C ALA A 320 -7.94 -9.50 22.56
N GLN A 321 -8.52 -10.47 23.26
CA GLN A 321 -9.33 -10.22 24.45
C GLN A 321 -8.52 -9.79 25.68
N TYR A 322 -7.30 -10.32 25.86
CA TYR A 322 -6.41 -9.87 26.96
C TYR A 322 -6.06 -8.40 26.81
N ALA A 323 -5.55 -8.00 25.65
CA ALA A 323 -5.14 -6.63 25.39
C ALA A 323 -6.33 -5.66 25.51
N ALA A 324 -7.52 -6.05 25.04
CA ALA A 324 -8.74 -5.25 25.17
C ALA A 324 -9.20 -5.02 26.63
N ARG A 325 -8.79 -5.86 27.59
CA ARG A 325 -9.05 -5.66 29.04
C ARG A 325 -7.96 -4.83 29.70
N ASN A 326 -6.72 -4.94 29.22
CA ASN A 326 -5.53 -4.35 29.82
C ASN A 326 -5.11 -3.05 29.11
N GLY A 327 -6.04 -2.10 28.95
CA GLY A 327 -5.77 -0.77 28.40
C GLY A 327 -5.49 -0.70 26.88
N GLY A 328 -5.57 -1.80 26.15
CA GLY A 328 -5.26 -1.88 24.72
C GLY A 328 -6.31 -1.23 23.82
N ILE A 329 -5.90 -0.22 23.07
CA ILE A 329 -6.74 0.60 22.18
C ILE A 329 -6.83 -0.06 20.80
N ARG A 330 -7.94 -0.75 20.52
CA ARG A 330 -8.13 -1.51 19.27
C ARG A 330 -8.47 -0.61 18.07
N ILE A 331 -7.65 -0.64 17.01
CA ILE A 331 -7.94 0.01 15.72
C ILE A 331 -8.13 -1.05 14.63
N GLY A 332 -9.34 -1.12 14.07
CA GLY A 332 -9.72 -2.17 13.13
C GLY A 332 -9.84 -3.53 13.82
N ARG A 333 -9.65 -4.63 13.09
CA ARG A 333 -9.82 -5.99 13.65
C ARG A 333 -8.60 -6.51 14.40
N SER A 334 -7.40 -6.13 13.97
CA SER A 334 -6.15 -6.85 14.29
C SER A 334 -5.04 -5.99 14.87
N LYS A 335 -5.25 -4.68 15.12
CA LYS A 335 -4.23 -3.81 15.70
C LYS A 335 -4.67 -3.29 17.06
N VAL A 336 -3.77 -3.33 18.04
CA VAL A 336 -3.97 -2.80 19.39
C VAL A 336 -2.82 -1.86 19.72
N PHE A 337 -3.13 -0.68 20.22
CA PHE A 337 -2.17 0.36 20.60
C PHE A 337 -2.18 0.55 22.11
N PHE A 338 -1.07 0.97 22.66
CA PHE A 338 -0.92 1.17 24.10
C PHE A 338 -0.39 2.57 24.31
N ASP A 339 -1.09 3.33 25.14
CA ASP A 339 -0.57 4.57 25.69
C ASP A 339 0.49 4.21 26.74
N ARG A 340 1.65 4.89 26.66
CA ARG A 340 2.80 4.69 27.55
C ARG A 340 3.23 5.99 28.23
N GLY A 341 2.41 7.03 28.12
CA GLY A 341 2.72 8.36 28.63
C GLY A 341 3.70 9.13 27.74
N GLU A 342 3.85 10.42 28.09
CA GLU A 342 4.53 11.45 27.30
C GLU A 342 6.02 11.16 27.03
N THR A 343 6.68 10.38 27.89
CA THR A 343 8.10 10.02 27.73
C THR A 343 8.37 8.91 26.72
N GLU A 344 7.35 8.12 26.37
CA GLU A 344 7.46 7.00 25.43
C GLU A 344 6.68 7.21 24.14
N ASN A 345 5.58 7.95 24.16
CA ASN A 345 4.87 8.40 22.96
C ASN A 345 5.71 9.47 22.25
N LEU A 346 5.63 9.55 20.90
CA LEU A 346 6.30 10.64 20.17
C LEU A 346 5.33 11.75 19.84
N ASP A 347 5.64 12.97 20.26
CA ASP A 347 4.97 14.18 19.79
C ASP A 347 5.15 14.38 18.27
N LEU A 348 4.04 14.53 17.55
CA LEU A 348 4.04 14.81 16.11
C LEU A 348 3.89 16.31 15.80
N GLY A 349 3.53 17.11 16.79
CA GLY A 349 3.20 18.52 16.68
C GLY A 349 1.75 18.78 16.27
N GLY A 350 1.19 19.86 16.79
CA GLY A 350 -0.13 20.39 16.45
C GLY A 350 -1.29 19.57 17.00
N GLY A 351 -1.25 19.19 18.29
CA GLY A 351 -2.29 18.45 19.00
C GLY A 351 -2.32 16.93 18.73
N LEU A 352 -1.25 16.38 18.15
CA LEU A 352 -1.13 14.96 17.79
C LEU A 352 0.13 14.30 18.37
N GLU A 353 -0.02 13.04 18.75
CA GLU A 353 1.06 12.17 19.22
C GLU A 353 1.03 10.81 18.51
N ALA A 354 2.10 10.03 18.68
CA ALA A 354 2.29 8.72 18.06
C ALA A 354 2.44 7.62 19.11
N LEU A 355 1.43 6.76 19.20
CA LEU A 355 1.45 5.58 20.07
C LEU A 355 2.00 4.37 19.32
N LYS A 356 2.75 3.54 20.05
CA LYS A 356 3.18 2.22 19.59
C LYS A 356 2.05 1.21 19.82
N GLY A 357 2.07 0.16 19.03
CA GLY A 357 1.11 -0.93 19.13
C GLY A 357 1.57 -2.16 18.37
N TYR A 358 0.73 -3.17 18.39
CA TYR A 358 0.98 -4.45 17.74
C TYR A 358 -0.18 -4.84 16.85
N PHE A 359 0.15 -5.32 15.66
CA PHE A 359 -0.72 -6.14 14.85
C PHE A 359 -0.60 -7.58 15.34
N SER A 360 -1.73 -8.29 15.43
CA SER A 360 -1.79 -9.73 15.64
C SER A 360 -2.81 -10.38 14.71
N SER A 361 -2.45 -11.52 14.12
CA SER A 361 -3.36 -12.35 13.32
C SER A 361 -2.99 -13.81 13.47
N VAL A 362 -3.95 -14.63 13.89
CA VAL A 362 -3.88 -16.09 13.80
C VAL A 362 -3.92 -16.50 12.32
N ARG A 363 -3.06 -17.43 11.91
CA ARG A 363 -2.86 -17.90 10.53
C ARG A 363 -2.59 -19.42 10.51
N PRO A 364 -3.19 -20.18 9.58
CA PRO A 364 -2.88 -21.59 9.40
C PRO A 364 -1.58 -21.73 8.59
N THR A 365 -0.73 -22.67 8.98
CA THR A 365 0.45 -23.10 8.20
C THR A 365 0.50 -24.63 8.22
N TYR A 366 1.26 -25.25 7.32
CA TYR A 366 1.35 -26.71 7.29
C TYR A 366 1.82 -27.27 8.65
N THR A 367 1.05 -28.18 9.24
CA THR A 367 1.18 -28.82 10.58
C THR A 367 1.10 -27.93 11.83
N LYS A 368 1.06 -26.59 11.72
CA LYS A 368 0.91 -25.71 12.90
C LYS A 368 -0.03 -24.53 12.63
N LEU A 369 -0.87 -24.25 13.61
CA LEU A 369 -1.49 -22.94 13.77
C LEU A 369 -0.42 -21.96 14.27
N MET A 370 -0.40 -20.74 13.73
CA MET A 370 0.60 -19.72 14.08
C MET A 370 -0.08 -18.38 14.38
N VAL A 371 0.53 -17.54 15.20
CA VAL A 371 0.15 -16.12 15.34
C VAL A 371 1.24 -15.22 14.75
N ASN A 372 0.86 -14.40 13.77
CA ASN A 372 1.72 -13.39 13.15
C ASN A 372 1.62 -12.09 13.96
N VAL A 373 2.71 -11.68 14.59
CA VAL A 373 2.78 -10.45 15.41
C VAL A 373 3.75 -9.46 14.78
N ASN A 374 3.34 -8.21 14.58
CA ASN A 374 4.21 -7.17 14.02
C ASN A 374 3.97 -5.81 14.68
N VAL A 375 5.02 -5.01 14.86
CA VAL A 375 4.86 -3.65 15.41
C VAL A 375 4.01 -2.79 14.47
N SER A 376 3.17 -1.95 15.05
CA SER A 376 2.35 -0.94 14.39
C SER A 376 2.55 0.41 15.09
N THR A 377 2.33 1.50 14.36
CA THR A 377 2.37 2.86 14.91
C THR A 377 1.21 3.65 14.29
N ALA A 378 0.53 4.49 15.08
CA ALA A 378 -0.61 5.29 14.63
C ALA A 378 -0.63 6.64 15.36
N ALA A 379 -1.26 7.64 14.73
CA ALA A 379 -1.43 8.96 15.31
C ALA A 379 -2.70 9.02 16.17
N PHE A 380 -2.61 9.69 17.31
CA PHE A 380 -3.69 9.93 18.25
C PHE A 380 -3.77 11.43 18.58
N HIS A 381 -4.93 11.88 19.03
CA HIS A 381 -5.06 13.20 19.65
C HIS A 381 -4.45 13.16 21.05
N LYS A 382 -3.60 14.15 21.36
CA LYS A 382 -3.05 14.35 22.70
C LYS A 382 -4.18 14.58 23.72
N ALA A 383 -3.97 14.12 24.95
CA ALA A 383 -4.87 14.34 26.07
C ALA A 383 -4.54 15.67 26.78
N GLU A 384 -5.02 16.78 26.23
CA GLU A 384 -4.69 18.13 26.71
C GLU A 384 -5.92 19.06 26.72
N ASN A 385 -5.74 20.31 27.18
CA ASN A 385 -6.78 21.33 27.07
C ASN A 385 -7.01 21.69 25.59
N LEU A 386 -8.27 21.78 25.15
CA LEU A 386 -8.60 22.04 23.75
C LEU A 386 -8.08 23.40 23.27
N ALA A 387 -8.02 24.43 24.14
CA ALA A 387 -7.41 25.71 23.78
C ALA A 387 -5.90 25.57 23.46
N ALA A 388 -5.17 24.76 24.23
CA ALA A 388 -3.76 24.47 23.97
C ALA A 388 -3.59 23.73 22.62
N ALA A 389 -4.36 22.67 22.40
CA ALA A 389 -4.34 21.90 21.15
C ALA A 389 -4.68 22.76 19.91
N LEU A 390 -5.64 23.70 20.05
CA LEU A 390 -6.01 24.64 18.99
C LEU A 390 -4.88 25.63 18.67
N ARG A 391 -4.20 26.17 19.69
CA ARG A 391 -3.03 27.04 19.50
C ARG A 391 -1.86 26.28 18.87
N GLU A 392 -1.58 25.06 19.32
CA GLU A 392 -0.53 24.22 18.75
C GLU A 392 -0.81 23.92 17.27
N HIS A 393 -2.07 23.61 16.91
CA HIS A 393 -2.48 23.40 15.53
C HIS A 393 -2.28 24.64 14.65
N ALA A 394 -2.69 25.82 15.15
CA ALA A 394 -2.53 27.09 14.44
C ALA A 394 -1.04 27.43 14.22
N ALA A 395 -0.22 27.31 15.27
CA ALA A 395 1.23 27.52 15.19
C ALA A 395 1.92 26.53 14.24
N GLY A 396 1.43 25.29 14.14
CA GLY A 396 1.89 24.28 13.20
C GLY A 396 1.49 24.50 11.73
N GLY A 397 0.86 25.63 11.38
CA GLY A 397 0.37 25.92 10.02
C GLY A 397 -0.94 25.20 9.67
N GLY A 398 -1.71 24.78 10.68
CA GLY A 398 -2.98 24.06 10.53
C GLY A 398 -4.13 24.95 10.08
N ALA A 399 -4.33 25.07 8.77
CA ALA A 399 -5.35 25.94 8.18
C ALA A 399 -6.81 25.46 8.30
N ASN A 400 -7.07 24.24 8.80
CA ASN A 400 -8.44 23.71 8.91
C ASN A 400 -8.65 22.95 10.23
N VAL A 401 -8.86 23.73 11.28
CA VAL A 401 -9.18 23.29 12.65
C VAL A 401 -10.33 22.27 12.66
N ASN A 402 -11.41 22.53 11.92
CA ASN A 402 -12.58 21.66 11.87
C ASN A 402 -12.29 20.31 11.20
N ALA A 403 -11.36 20.23 10.24
CA ALA A 403 -10.91 18.96 9.67
C ALA A 403 -10.06 18.12 10.64
N MET A 404 -9.49 18.75 11.66
CA MET A 404 -8.72 18.07 12.71
C MET A 404 -9.57 17.66 13.92
N PHE A 405 -10.27 18.60 14.57
CA PHE A 405 -10.90 18.35 15.88
C PHE A 405 -12.36 17.89 15.82
N ARG A 406 -13.01 17.90 14.64
CA ARG A 406 -14.42 17.49 14.54
C ARG A 406 -14.62 16.02 14.89
N GLY A 407 -15.61 15.76 15.74
CA GLY A 407 -15.99 14.42 16.20
C GLY A 407 -15.05 13.84 17.26
N VAL A 408 -13.98 14.55 17.61
CA VAL A 408 -13.17 14.27 18.81
C VAL A 408 -14.06 14.46 20.03
N GLN A 409 -13.90 13.56 21.00
CA GLN A 409 -14.58 13.60 22.26
C GLN A 409 -13.82 14.49 23.24
N VAL A 410 -14.56 15.38 23.91
CA VAL A 410 -14.03 16.26 24.94
C VAL A 410 -14.85 16.11 26.21
N GLU A 411 -14.21 16.35 27.35
CA GLU A 411 -14.85 16.42 28.65
C GLU A 411 -14.97 17.87 29.10
N THR A 412 -16.11 18.22 29.70
CA THR A 412 -16.32 19.51 30.36
C THR A 412 -16.62 19.28 31.84
N ALA A 413 -16.10 20.15 32.72
CA ALA A 413 -16.24 20.03 34.17
C ALA A 413 -16.92 21.24 34.85
N TYR A 414 -17.21 22.31 34.10
CA TYR A 414 -17.74 23.59 34.61
C TYR A 414 -19.12 23.53 35.29
N ARG A 415 -19.77 22.36 35.31
CA ARG A 415 -21.08 22.12 35.93
C ARG A 415 -20.99 21.43 37.30
N GLY A 416 -19.79 21.33 37.88
CA GLY A 416 -19.53 20.54 39.09
C GLY A 416 -19.46 19.02 38.86
N TYR A 417 -19.73 18.55 37.64
CA TYR A 417 -19.56 17.16 37.21
C TYR A 417 -18.95 17.09 35.81
N ARG A 418 -18.25 15.98 35.55
CA ARG A 418 -17.63 15.69 34.26
C ARG A 418 -18.67 15.20 33.25
N LYS A 419 -18.70 15.82 32.05
CA LYS A 419 -19.60 15.41 30.96
C LYS A 419 -18.84 15.26 29.65
N THR A 420 -18.93 14.08 29.04
CA THR A 420 -18.39 13.83 27.70
C THR A 420 -19.30 14.40 26.60
N HIS A 421 -18.69 15.11 25.66
CA HIS A 421 -19.30 15.64 24.45
C HIS A 421 -18.51 15.19 23.21
N LYS A 422 -19.05 15.44 22.02
CA LYS A 422 -18.32 15.38 20.74
C LYS A 422 -18.30 16.78 20.14
N ILE A 423 -17.13 17.22 19.66
CA ILE A 423 -17.03 18.51 18.96
C ILE A 423 -17.83 18.42 17.66
N PHE A 424 -18.89 19.23 17.56
CA PHE A 424 -19.61 19.43 16.30
C PHE A 424 -18.83 20.39 15.41
N SER A 425 -18.41 21.54 15.93
CA SER A 425 -17.54 22.47 15.21
C SER A 425 -16.80 23.40 16.15
N VAL A 426 -15.63 23.87 15.72
CA VAL A 426 -14.96 25.05 16.28
C VAL A 426 -15.44 26.26 15.49
N LEU A 427 -15.80 27.35 16.18
CA LEU A 427 -16.21 28.62 15.58
C LEU A 427 -15.01 29.54 15.44
N ASP A 428 -15.03 30.46 14.48
CA ASP A 428 -13.96 31.46 14.30
C ASP A 428 -14.15 32.71 15.20
N THR A 429 -15.07 32.64 16.18
CA THR A 429 -15.45 33.74 17.08
C THR A 429 -15.03 33.48 18.53
N LEU A 430 -14.67 34.56 19.23
CA LEU A 430 -14.32 34.56 20.65
C LEU A 430 -15.57 34.59 21.55
N PRO A 431 -15.48 34.22 22.84
CA PRO A 431 -16.63 34.16 23.75
C PRO A 431 -17.41 35.47 23.90
N ARG A 432 -16.72 36.63 23.93
CA ARG A 432 -17.36 37.97 23.97
C ARG A 432 -18.09 38.34 22.67
N ALA A 433 -17.66 37.78 21.53
CA ALA A 433 -18.23 38.05 20.20
C ALA A 433 -19.24 36.99 19.74
N THR A 434 -19.49 35.96 20.56
CA THR A 434 -20.40 34.86 20.24
C THR A 434 -21.66 35.00 21.10
N PHE A 435 -22.81 35.21 20.48
CA PHE A 435 -24.09 35.41 21.17
C PHE A 435 -25.03 34.22 20.95
N PHE A 436 -25.90 33.97 21.93
CA PHE A 436 -26.98 33.01 21.80
C PHE A 436 -28.23 33.45 22.59
N PRO A 437 -29.43 33.04 22.15
CA PRO A 437 -30.66 33.38 22.86
C PRO A 437 -30.78 32.60 24.18
N THR A 438 -31.18 33.30 25.22
CA THR A 438 -31.52 32.76 26.54
C THR A 438 -33.00 33.01 26.83
N GLU A 439 -33.63 32.11 27.60
CA GLU A 439 -35.08 32.18 27.88
C GLU A 439 -35.48 33.43 28.67
N ASN A 440 -34.56 34.01 29.47
CA ASN A 440 -34.86 35.07 30.43
C ASN A 440 -34.20 36.44 30.14
N ALA A 441 -33.19 36.50 29.26
CA ALA A 441 -32.36 37.71 29.09
C ALA A 441 -32.08 38.09 27.61
N GLY A 442 -32.77 37.47 26.64
CA GLY A 442 -32.54 37.74 25.23
C GLY A 442 -31.19 37.20 24.73
N GLN A 443 -30.50 37.95 23.87
CA GLN A 443 -29.17 37.59 23.36
C GLN A 443 -28.09 37.90 24.40
N VAL A 444 -27.40 36.87 24.89
CA VAL A 444 -26.30 37.00 25.85
C VAL A 444 -25.02 36.45 25.21
N SER A 445 -23.86 37.07 25.50
CA SER A 445 -22.59 36.53 25.01
C SER A 445 -22.21 35.24 25.74
N VAL A 446 -21.41 34.39 25.10
CA VAL A 446 -20.87 33.18 25.75
C VAL A 446 -20.00 33.56 26.94
N TYR A 447 -19.28 34.69 26.89
CA TYR A 447 -18.52 35.18 28.03
C TYR A 447 -19.43 35.51 29.23
N ASP A 448 -20.41 36.40 29.03
CA ASP A 448 -21.25 36.93 30.13
C ASP A 448 -22.10 35.83 30.75
N TYR A 449 -22.68 34.93 29.93
CA TYR A 449 -23.46 33.80 30.43
C TYR A 449 -22.64 32.87 31.32
N PHE A 450 -21.38 32.60 30.96
CA PHE A 450 -20.55 31.74 31.76
C PHE A 450 -20.19 32.42 33.08
N HIS A 451 -19.71 33.67 33.07
CA HIS A 451 -19.40 34.40 34.30
C HIS A 451 -20.62 34.51 35.23
N GLN A 452 -21.79 34.90 34.72
CA GLN A 452 -23.00 35.05 35.54
C GLN A 452 -23.53 33.74 36.15
N LYS A 453 -23.22 32.57 35.56
CA LYS A 453 -23.85 31.29 35.93
C LYS A 453 -22.90 30.25 36.54
N TYR A 454 -21.61 30.34 36.25
CA TYR A 454 -20.61 29.34 36.66
C TYR A 454 -19.36 29.99 37.29
N GLU A 455 -19.46 31.24 37.75
CA GLU A 455 -18.34 32.03 38.32
C GLU A 455 -17.33 31.26 39.19
N PRO A 456 -17.72 30.43 40.19
CA PRO A 456 -16.77 29.68 41.02
C PRO A 456 -16.06 28.50 40.31
N HIS A 457 -16.39 28.20 39.04
CA HIS A 457 -15.84 27.09 38.25
C HIS A 457 -15.13 27.55 36.96
N ILE A 458 -14.92 28.86 36.78
CA ILE A 458 -14.24 29.42 35.61
C ILE A 458 -12.78 29.75 35.98
N PRO A 459 -11.78 29.28 35.20
CA PRO A 459 -10.41 29.74 35.37
C PRO A 459 -10.30 31.24 35.09
N ASN A 460 -9.71 32.01 36.02
CA ASN A 460 -9.23 33.37 35.76
C ASN A 460 -7.96 33.31 34.89
N ASP A 461 -8.13 32.85 33.65
CA ASP A 461 -7.05 32.63 32.68
C ASP A 461 -7.36 33.40 31.39
N HIS A 462 -6.33 34.03 30.83
CA HIS A 462 -6.35 34.68 29.52
C HIS A 462 -6.87 33.75 28.42
N ASP A 463 -6.58 32.45 28.52
CA ASP A 463 -7.08 31.43 27.58
C ASP A 463 -8.60 31.34 27.54
N PHE A 464 -9.32 31.67 28.62
CA PHE A 464 -10.79 31.69 28.61
C PHE A 464 -11.33 32.79 27.69
N GLU A 465 -10.66 33.95 27.61
CA GLU A 465 -11.11 35.07 26.78
C GLU A 465 -10.67 34.97 25.33
N THR A 466 -9.44 34.51 25.08
CA THR A 466 -8.82 34.57 23.75
C THR A 466 -8.93 33.28 22.93
N SER A 467 -9.50 32.21 23.49
CA SER A 467 -9.63 30.94 22.78
C SER A 467 -10.99 30.80 22.07
N PRO A 468 -11.04 30.14 20.89
CA PRO A 468 -12.28 30.00 20.12
C PRO A 468 -13.42 29.30 20.88
N VAL A 469 -14.67 29.66 20.56
CA VAL A 469 -15.86 28.94 21.03
C VAL A 469 -16.04 27.63 20.26
N VAL A 470 -16.48 26.56 20.94
CA VAL A 470 -16.82 25.28 20.32
C VAL A 470 -18.29 24.93 20.49
N ASN A 471 -18.90 24.39 19.44
CA ASN A 471 -20.22 23.79 19.49
C ASN A 471 -20.09 22.29 19.81
N LEU A 472 -20.67 21.88 20.93
CA LEU A 472 -20.72 20.52 21.46
C LEU A 472 -22.08 19.83 21.27
N GLY A 473 -22.99 20.47 20.52
CA GLY A 473 -24.35 20.04 20.25
C GLY A 473 -24.57 19.74 18.77
N THR A 474 -25.55 20.42 18.16
CA THR A 474 -25.91 20.31 16.75
C THR A 474 -26.16 21.70 16.15
N THR A 475 -26.41 21.82 14.85
CA THR A 475 -26.84 23.10 14.24
C THR A 475 -28.18 23.62 14.83
N PRO A 476 -29.28 22.84 14.89
CA PRO A 476 -30.55 23.34 15.43
C PRO A 476 -30.60 23.44 16.96
N ARG A 477 -29.70 22.75 17.67
CA ARG A 477 -29.55 22.83 19.13
C ARG A 477 -28.06 22.95 19.47
N PRO A 478 -27.46 24.15 19.34
CA PRO A 478 -26.05 24.36 19.64
C PRO A 478 -25.80 24.26 21.14
N ILE A 479 -24.62 23.78 21.52
CA ILE A 479 -24.12 23.83 22.89
C ILE A 479 -22.79 24.55 22.82
N LEU A 480 -22.81 25.87 22.96
CA LEU A 480 -21.64 26.73 22.83
C LEU A 480 -20.86 26.77 24.15
N VAL A 481 -19.57 26.44 24.09
CA VAL A 481 -18.67 26.39 25.25
C VAL A 481 -17.31 26.96 24.84
N PRO A 482 -16.65 27.81 25.64
CA PRO A 482 -15.26 28.20 25.40
C PRO A 482 -14.33 26.98 25.35
N SER A 483 -13.41 26.91 24.39
CA SER A 483 -12.49 25.77 24.27
C SER A 483 -11.60 25.56 25.49
N ALA A 484 -11.29 26.62 26.25
CA ALA A 484 -10.55 26.54 27.51
C ALA A 484 -11.25 25.69 28.59
N LEU A 485 -12.58 25.51 28.52
CA LEU A 485 -13.35 24.65 29.44
C LEU A 485 -13.52 23.20 28.95
N CYS A 486 -12.83 22.82 27.87
CA CYS A 486 -12.90 21.51 27.24
C CYS A 486 -11.54 20.79 27.31
N SER A 487 -11.50 19.59 27.88
CA SER A 487 -10.30 18.72 27.86
C SER A 487 -10.48 17.61 26.82
N VAL A 488 -9.47 17.37 25.98
CA VAL A 488 -9.47 16.29 24.99
C VAL A 488 -9.33 14.94 25.71
N ILE A 489 -10.26 14.02 25.45
CA ILE A 489 -10.21 12.69 26.07
C ILE A 489 -9.07 11.88 25.43
N PRO A 490 -8.23 11.16 26.22
CA PRO A 490 -7.13 10.35 25.71
C PRO A 490 -7.56 9.25 24.73
N ASN A 491 -6.58 8.62 24.08
CA ASN A 491 -6.76 7.37 23.33
C ASN A 491 -7.66 7.46 22.09
N GLN A 492 -7.82 8.66 21.54
CA GLN A 492 -8.62 8.90 20.33
C GLN A 492 -7.75 8.91 19.05
N PRO A 493 -7.90 7.93 18.13
CA PRO A 493 -7.05 7.83 16.97
C PRO A 493 -7.37 8.89 15.91
N PHE A 494 -6.35 9.63 15.49
CA PHE A 494 -6.47 10.59 14.39
C PHE A 494 -6.64 9.86 13.07
N ARG A 495 -7.69 10.22 12.31
CA ARG A 495 -8.02 9.60 11.02
C ARG A 495 -7.74 10.51 9.82
N GLY A 496 -7.17 11.69 10.03
CA GLY A 496 -6.85 12.64 8.96
C GLY A 496 -5.53 12.36 8.26
N LYS A 497 -5.28 13.06 7.15
CA LYS A 497 -3.97 13.10 6.51
C LYS A 497 -3.07 13.97 7.39
N LEU A 498 -1.95 13.43 7.85
CA LEU A 498 -0.91 14.21 8.53
C LEU A 498 -0.29 15.24 7.57
N THR A 499 0.19 16.37 8.11
CA THR A 499 1.04 17.31 7.35
C THR A 499 2.33 16.63 6.90
N ASP A 500 3.08 17.19 5.95
CA ASP A 500 4.38 16.63 5.52
C ASP A 500 5.41 16.53 6.67
N THR A 501 5.22 17.31 7.75
CA THR A 501 6.08 17.34 8.95
C THR A 501 5.59 16.40 10.06
N GLN A 502 4.29 16.33 10.35
CA GLN A 502 3.76 15.28 11.23
C GLN A 502 4.00 13.89 10.61
N THR A 503 3.84 13.81 9.28
CA THR A 503 4.36 12.73 8.46
C THR A 503 5.84 12.57 8.79
N ARG A 504 6.72 13.57 8.59
CA ARG A 504 8.19 13.43 8.85
C ARG A 504 8.57 12.75 10.17
N ASN A 505 7.82 12.93 11.23
CA ASN A 505 8.18 12.38 12.54
C ASN A 505 7.79 10.89 12.66
N MET A 506 6.76 10.40 11.93
CA MET A 506 6.21 9.05 12.14
C MET A 506 7.01 7.87 11.56
N LEU A 507 7.53 7.82 10.32
CA LEU A 507 8.48 6.74 9.94
C LEU A 507 9.83 6.96 10.62
N THR A 508 10.22 8.16 11.05
CA THR A 508 11.43 8.30 11.87
C THR A 508 11.27 7.51 13.17
N TYR A 509 10.05 7.51 13.73
CA TYR A 509 9.65 6.73 14.89
C TYR A 509 9.34 5.24 14.61
N ALA A 510 8.75 4.93 13.45
CA ALA A 510 8.28 3.60 13.07
C ALA A 510 9.27 2.77 12.24
N SER A 511 10.23 3.42 11.57
CA SER A 511 11.32 2.77 10.84
C SER A 511 12.36 2.29 11.84
N ARG A 512 12.47 0.97 11.97
CA ARG A 512 13.34 0.31 12.95
C ARG A 512 14.17 -0.76 12.25
N PRO A 513 15.50 -0.80 12.48
CA PRO A 513 16.33 -1.87 11.96
C PRO A 513 15.79 -3.25 12.41
N PRO A 514 16.01 -4.31 11.61
CA PRO A 514 15.44 -5.64 11.84
C PRO A 514 15.69 -6.19 13.24
N ALA A 515 16.91 -6.04 13.77
CA ALA A 515 17.26 -6.47 15.13
C ALA A 515 16.39 -5.80 16.21
N ARG A 516 16.21 -4.47 16.13
CA ARG A 516 15.36 -3.69 17.07
C ARG A 516 13.89 -4.05 16.92
N ASN A 517 13.40 -4.24 15.70
CA ASN A 517 12.01 -4.62 15.43
C ASN A 517 11.70 -6.03 15.95
N ARG A 518 12.63 -6.98 15.76
CA ARG A 518 12.57 -8.34 16.32
C ARG A 518 12.47 -8.32 17.85
N LYS A 519 13.42 -7.64 18.52
CA LYS A 519 13.47 -7.53 19.99
C LYS A 519 12.16 -6.96 20.55
N MET A 520 11.68 -5.87 19.97
CA MET A 520 10.41 -5.21 20.36
C MET A 520 9.20 -6.16 20.25
N ILE A 521 9.11 -6.98 19.20
CA ILE A 521 8.02 -7.96 19.08
C ILE A 521 8.17 -9.07 20.13
N SER A 522 9.35 -9.67 20.25
CA SER A 522 9.61 -10.85 21.10
C SER A 522 9.53 -10.57 22.60
N GLU A 523 9.85 -9.36 23.05
CA GLU A 523 9.83 -8.99 24.47
C GLU A 523 8.52 -8.26 24.82
N ASP A 524 8.36 -7.06 24.27
CA ASP A 524 7.29 -6.12 24.64
C ASP A 524 5.95 -6.48 23.98
N GLY A 525 5.99 -6.91 22.72
CA GLY A 525 4.79 -7.31 21.96
C GLY A 525 4.09 -8.54 22.51
N MET A 526 4.85 -9.61 22.80
CA MET A 526 4.30 -10.85 23.39
C MET A 526 3.68 -10.61 24.77
N THR A 527 4.29 -9.74 25.58
CA THR A 527 3.77 -9.37 26.91
C THR A 527 2.53 -8.47 26.81
N SER A 528 2.59 -7.40 26.01
CA SER A 528 1.50 -6.43 25.85
C SER A 528 0.22 -7.07 25.28
N LEU A 529 0.37 -8.09 24.41
CA LEU A 529 -0.75 -8.84 23.85
C LEU A 529 -1.27 -9.98 24.74
N GLY A 530 -0.55 -10.35 25.81
CA GLY A 530 -0.91 -11.45 26.71
C GLY A 530 -0.60 -12.84 26.19
N TYR A 531 0.37 -12.96 25.27
CA TYR A 531 0.82 -14.23 24.68
C TYR A 531 1.98 -14.85 25.48
N ALA A 532 2.69 -14.04 26.25
CA ALA A 532 3.66 -14.47 27.25
C ALA A 532 3.44 -13.69 28.56
N PRO A 533 3.74 -14.27 29.74
CA PRO A 533 3.77 -13.53 30.99
C PRO A 533 4.94 -12.52 30.99
N ALA A 534 4.84 -11.48 31.81
CA ALA A 534 5.90 -10.50 31.98
C ALA A 534 7.19 -11.16 32.50
N ARG A 535 8.35 -10.72 31.98
CA ARG A 535 9.67 -11.11 32.50
C ARG A 535 9.99 -10.32 33.77
N ASN A 536 9.33 -10.63 34.88
CA ASN A 536 9.72 -10.11 36.19
C ASN A 536 11.03 -10.79 36.62
N HIS A 537 12.06 -10.00 36.90
CA HIS A 537 13.37 -10.49 37.33
C HIS A 537 13.43 -10.86 38.82
N ASN A 538 12.39 -10.55 39.57
CA ASN A 538 12.25 -10.92 40.97
C ASN A 538 11.36 -12.15 41.07
N GLN A 539 11.90 -13.26 41.56
CA GLN A 539 11.12 -14.33 42.16
C GLN A 539 10.48 -13.75 43.42
N ASP A 540 9.22 -13.30 43.33
CA ASP A 540 8.25 -13.41 44.42
C ASP A 540 6.84 -13.00 43.97
N GLN A 541 5.86 -13.78 44.44
CA GLN A 541 4.40 -13.60 44.38
C GLN A 541 3.68 -13.79 43.02
N ASP A 542 2.79 -14.80 43.04
CA ASP A 542 1.71 -15.09 42.09
C ASP A 542 0.61 -14.00 42.03
N ARG A 543 0.98 -12.75 41.75
CA ARG A 543 0.07 -11.58 41.77
C ARG A 543 -0.21 -10.93 40.42
N ASP A 544 0.17 -11.56 39.30
CA ASP A 544 -0.37 -11.17 37.99
C ASP A 544 -1.72 -11.88 37.75
N GLU A 545 -2.74 -11.49 38.52
CA GLU A 545 -4.15 -11.94 38.40
C GLU A 545 -4.84 -11.47 37.10
N ARG A 546 -4.06 -11.07 36.08
CA ARG A 546 -4.55 -10.69 34.76
C ARG A 546 -4.93 -11.94 33.98
N THR A 547 -6.16 -12.41 34.17
CA THR A 547 -6.74 -13.59 33.52
C THR A 547 -6.66 -13.52 31.99
N SER A 548 -5.58 -14.07 31.42
CA SER A 548 -5.43 -14.29 29.98
C SER A 548 -6.39 -15.40 29.54
N PRO A 549 -7.39 -15.11 28.68
CA PRO A 549 -8.37 -16.12 28.28
C PRO A 549 -7.71 -17.32 27.61
N LEU A 550 -6.59 -17.12 26.92
CA LEU A 550 -5.85 -18.19 26.23
C LEU A 550 -5.62 -19.40 27.13
N LYS A 551 -5.23 -19.19 28.41
CA LYS A 551 -5.04 -20.26 29.40
C LYS A 551 -6.30 -21.10 29.59
N GLU A 552 -7.45 -20.45 29.77
CA GLU A 552 -8.73 -21.12 29.99
C GLU A 552 -9.31 -21.78 28.73
N PHE A 553 -9.01 -21.25 27.54
CA PHE A 553 -9.29 -21.91 26.26
C PHE A 553 -8.29 -23.06 25.97
N GLY A 554 -7.33 -23.35 26.85
CA GLY A 554 -6.29 -24.35 26.66
C GLY A 554 -5.26 -24.00 25.57
N ILE A 555 -5.23 -22.74 25.13
CA ILE A 555 -4.37 -22.25 24.06
C ILE A 555 -3.08 -21.69 24.66
N SER A 556 -1.93 -22.08 24.10
CA SER A 556 -0.63 -21.51 24.45
C SER A 556 0.12 -21.05 23.19
N VAL A 557 1.04 -20.10 23.38
CA VAL A 557 1.83 -19.49 22.30
C VAL A 557 3.32 -19.69 22.61
N GLU A 558 4.07 -20.18 21.63
CA GLU A 558 5.52 -20.32 21.70
C GLU A 558 6.18 -18.93 21.86
N ARG A 559 7.24 -18.84 22.66
CA ARG A 559 7.92 -17.54 22.91
C ARG A 559 8.88 -17.13 21.80
N GLU A 560 9.34 -18.08 21.01
CA GLU A 560 10.36 -17.87 19.98
C GLU A 560 9.73 -17.65 18.61
N MET A 561 10.36 -16.76 17.83
CA MET A 561 10.00 -16.56 16.42
C MET A 561 10.38 -17.79 15.59
N LEU A 562 9.43 -18.29 14.80
CA LEU A 562 9.59 -19.44 13.92
C LEU A 562 10.83 -19.30 13.04
N VAL A 563 11.70 -20.30 13.12
CA VAL A 563 12.86 -20.45 12.26
C VAL A 563 12.43 -21.11 10.95
N VAL A 564 12.57 -20.40 9.83
CA VAL A 564 12.17 -20.86 8.49
C VAL A 564 13.39 -21.07 7.58
N PRO A 565 13.38 -22.10 6.72
CA PRO A 565 14.38 -22.25 5.68
C PRO A 565 14.09 -21.25 4.55
N ALA A 566 15.15 -20.68 3.99
CA ALA A 566 15.08 -19.65 2.96
C ALA A 566 16.20 -19.83 1.94
N ARG A 567 16.04 -19.23 0.76
CA ARG A 567 17.06 -19.25 -0.31
C ARG A 567 17.35 -17.84 -0.78
N ILE A 568 18.61 -17.54 -1.08
CA ILE A 568 19.01 -16.28 -1.70
C ILE A 568 19.29 -16.58 -3.18
N LEU A 569 18.37 -16.17 -4.04
CA LEU A 569 18.56 -16.23 -5.49
C LEU A 569 19.72 -15.31 -5.90
N PRO A 570 20.55 -15.70 -6.89
CA PRO A 570 21.54 -14.79 -7.46
C PRO A 570 20.82 -13.67 -8.24
N PRO A 571 21.36 -12.44 -8.25
CA PRO A 571 20.87 -11.40 -9.14
C PRO A 571 21.07 -11.83 -10.60
N PRO A 572 20.19 -11.42 -11.53
CA PRO A 572 20.40 -11.63 -12.96
C PRO A 572 21.58 -10.80 -13.47
N VAL A 573 22.09 -11.18 -14.65
CA VAL A 573 23.01 -10.35 -15.42
C VAL A 573 22.20 -9.42 -16.33
N LEU A 574 22.63 -8.16 -16.42
CA LEU A 574 21.96 -7.12 -17.20
C LEU A 574 22.78 -6.77 -18.44
N SER A 575 22.09 -6.52 -19.55
CA SER A 575 22.69 -6.16 -20.82
C SER A 575 22.35 -4.72 -21.20
N TYR A 576 23.37 -3.99 -21.62
CA TYR A 576 23.41 -2.60 -22.07
C TYR A 576 24.12 -2.55 -23.43
N ALA A 577 23.92 -1.50 -24.24
CA ALA A 577 24.39 -1.49 -25.64
C ALA A 577 25.91 -1.62 -25.81
N ASN A 578 26.68 -1.20 -24.79
CA ASN A 578 28.13 -1.34 -24.75
C ASN A 578 28.64 -2.42 -23.77
N ARG A 579 27.76 -3.20 -23.14
CA ARG A 579 28.14 -4.18 -22.11
C ARG A 579 27.04 -5.23 -21.86
N ASP A 580 27.29 -6.46 -22.29
CA ASP A 580 26.35 -7.59 -22.07
C ASP A 580 26.32 -8.11 -20.64
N HIS A 581 27.32 -7.73 -19.82
CA HIS A 581 27.53 -8.20 -18.45
C HIS A 581 27.70 -7.03 -17.47
N ALA A 582 26.66 -6.21 -17.33
CA ALA A 582 26.52 -5.31 -16.19
C ALA A 582 25.94 -6.11 -15.00
N THR A 583 26.69 -6.19 -13.90
CA THR A 583 26.29 -6.95 -12.71
C THR A 583 25.73 -6.02 -11.65
N ALA A 584 24.53 -6.32 -11.14
CA ALA A 584 24.00 -5.63 -9.97
C ALA A 584 24.86 -5.92 -8.73
N GLY A 585 25.08 -4.89 -7.89
CA GLY A 585 25.77 -5.04 -6.61
C GLY A 585 25.01 -5.97 -5.65
N LYS A 586 25.67 -6.37 -4.55
CA LYS A 586 25.07 -7.24 -3.51
C LYS A 586 23.81 -6.66 -2.85
N ASN A 587 23.59 -5.35 -2.99
CA ASN A 587 22.41 -4.60 -2.56
C ASN A 587 21.33 -4.46 -3.67
N GLY A 588 21.48 -5.15 -4.80
CA GLY A 588 20.54 -5.07 -5.93
C GLY A 588 20.54 -3.72 -6.66
N SER A 589 21.59 -2.90 -6.47
CA SER A 589 21.77 -1.60 -7.13
C SER A 589 22.94 -1.63 -8.10
N TRP A 590 22.84 -0.85 -9.17
CA TRP A 590 23.95 -0.52 -10.06
C TRP A 590 23.84 0.97 -10.46
N THR A 591 24.79 1.48 -11.23
CA THR A 591 24.86 2.92 -11.57
C THR A 591 25.30 3.08 -13.02
N LEU A 592 24.59 3.89 -13.81
CA LEU A 592 24.95 4.16 -15.21
C LEU A 592 26.32 4.85 -15.33
N HIS A 593 26.51 5.94 -14.58
CA HIS A 593 27.69 6.80 -14.66
C HIS A 593 28.98 6.09 -14.22
N GLU A 594 28.98 5.45 -13.05
CA GLU A 594 30.16 4.75 -12.51
C GLU A 594 30.65 3.59 -13.41
N GLN A 595 29.74 2.98 -14.18
CA GLN A 595 30.03 1.87 -15.08
C GLN A 595 30.06 2.28 -16.57
N GLN A 596 29.88 3.57 -16.88
CA GLN A 596 29.80 4.15 -18.23
C GLN A 596 28.84 3.38 -19.16
N LEU A 597 27.64 3.06 -18.67
CA LEU A 597 26.66 2.23 -19.38
C LEU A 597 25.79 3.06 -20.33
N LYS A 598 25.70 2.62 -21.58
CA LYS A 598 24.80 3.17 -22.61
C LYS A 598 23.51 2.36 -22.69
N PHE A 599 22.36 3.03 -22.75
CA PHE A 599 21.04 2.41 -22.87
C PHE A 599 21.03 1.34 -23.96
N TYR A 600 20.44 0.18 -23.67
CA TYR A 600 20.38 -0.96 -24.59
C TYR A 600 19.81 -0.59 -25.97
N ILE A 601 18.79 0.27 -25.99
CA ILE A 601 18.37 1.04 -27.17
C ILE A 601 18.19 2.49 -26.72
N GLY A 602 19.05 3.38 -27.21
CA GLY A 602 18.91 4.82 -27.05
C GLY A 602 17.86 5.39 -28.01
N ALA A 603 16.90 6.15 -27.47
CA ALA A 603 15.87 6.81 -28.26
C ALA A 603 16.40 8.10 -28.92
N GLU A 604 15.69 8.56 -29.95
CA GLU A 604 15.95 9.85 -30.59
C GLU A 604 15.36 11.00 -29.79
N LEU A 605 16.21 11.97 -29.43
CA LEU A 605 15.87 13.21 -28.72
C LEU A 605 16.27 14.40 -29.60
N LYS A 606 15.56 14.55 -30.72
CA LYS A 606 15.73 15.65 -31.68
C LYS A 606 14.94 16.87 -31.21
N GLU A 607 13.62 16.84 -31.38
CA GLU A 607 12.71 17.91 -30.99
C GLU A 607 12.13 17.72 -29.57
N TRP A 608 12.58 18.54 -28.63
CA TRP A 608 12.10 18.57 -27.25
C TRP A 608 12.13 19.99 -26.65
N GLY A 609 11.30 20.22 -25.63
CA GLY A 609 11.13 21.54 -25.01
C GLY A 609 11.36 21.55 -23.50
N VAL A 610 11.50 22.75 -22.94
CA VAL A 610 11.58 23.00 -21.49
C VAL A 610 10.48 23.99 -21.11
N LEU A 611 9.63 23.61 -20.15
CA LEU A 611 8.60 24.49 -19.58
C LEU A 611 8.93 24.81 -18.13
N VAL A 612 9.22 26.07 -17.82
CA VAL A 612 9.49 26.54 -16.45
C VAL A 612 8.18 27.06 -15.83
N ILE A 613 7.74 26.46 -14.73
CA ILE A 613 6.49 26.81 -14.05
C ILE A 613 6.81 27.51 -12.70
N PRO A 614 6.40 28.79 -12.52
CA PRO A 614 6.57 29.51 -11.25
C PRO A 614 5.76 28.87 -10.12
N ALA A 615 5.96 29.35 -8.89
CA ALA A 615 5.07 28.97 -7.80
C ALA A 615 3.71 29.69 -7.97
N PRO A 616 2.58 29.08 -7.54
CA PRO A 616 1.32 29.79 -7.50
C PRO A 616 1.43 31.02 -6.59
N ASP A 617 0.79 32.12 -6.99
CA ASP A 617 0.68 33.36 -6.21
C ASP A 617 2.03 34.07 -5.92
N SER A 618 3.15 33.65 -6.54
CA SER A 618 4.47 34.24 -6.25
C SER A 618 4.69 35.59 -6.94
N GLN A 619 4.64 36.67 -6.15
CA GLN A 619 5.09 38.03 -6.51
C GLN A 619 6.61 38.23 -6.30
N GLY A 620 7.33 37.20 -5.82
CA GLY A 620 8.78 37.25 -5.57
C GLY A 620 9.61 37.03 -6.84
N PRO A 621 10.92 37.35 -6.81
CA PRO A 621 11.80 37.19 -7.97
C PRO A 621 11.83 35.74 -8.44
N MET A 622 11.67 35.55 -9.76
CA MET A 622 11.80 34.22 -10.38
C MET A 622 13.22 33.70 -10.18
N LEU A 623 13.37 32.39 -9.92
CA LEU A 623 14.71 31.83 -9.68
C LEU A 623 15.60 31.95 -10.92
N PHE A 624 15.01 31.89 -12.12
CA PHE A 624 15.63 32.17 -13.41
C PHE A 624 14.99 33.43 -13.99
N SER A 625 15.78 34.34 -14.53
CA SER A 625 15.29 35.63 -15.03
C SER A 625 14.50 35.51 -16.33
N ASP A 626 14.99 34.68 -17.26
CA ASP A 626 14.53 34.58 -18.64
C ASP A 626 15.08 33.28 -19.29
N PRO A 627 14.68 32.93 -20.53
CA PRO A 627 15.18 31.76 -21.26
C PRO A 627 16.71 31.64 -21.41
N THR A 628 17.45 32.76 -21.37
CA THR A 628 18.91 32.80 -21.54
C THR A 628 19.69 32.75 -20.22
N ASP A 629 19.02 32.62 -19.06
CA ASP A 629 19.66 32.59 -17.74
C ASP A 629 20.80 31.55 -17.70
N PRO A 630 22.06 31.96 -17.43
CA PRO A 630 23.21 31.06 -17.49
C PRO A 630 23.10 29.83 -16.58
N ARG A 631 22.35 29.93 -15.46
CA ARG A 631 22.13 28.80 -14.55
C ARG A 631 21.18 27.79 -15.17
N LEU A 632 20.12 28.24 -15.84
CA LEU A 632 19.15 27.40 -16.54
C LEU A 632 19.82 26.72 -17.75
N MET A 633 20.50 27.48 -18.59
CA MET A 633 21.26 26.97 -19.74
C MET A 633 22.25 25.88 -19.30
N SER A 634 22.99 26.12 -18.22
CA SER A 634 23.96 25.16 -17.68
C SER A 634 23.32 23.94 -16.97
N ILE A 635 22.03 23.99 -16.59
CA ILE A 635 21.28 22.80 -16.12
C ILE A 635 20.89 21.94 -17.33
N ILE A 636 20.34 22.57 -18.36
CA ILE A 636 19.87 21.91 -19.58
C ILE A 636 21.04 21.24 -20.31
N GLU A 637 22.16 21.93 -20.44
CA GLU A 637 23.37 21.39 -21.06
C GLU A 637 23.97 20.21 -20.27
N ALA A 638 23.96 20.27 -18.92
CA ALA A 638 24.34 19.13 -18.10
C ALA A 638 23.39 17.92 -18.30
N PHE A 639 22.11 18.15 -18.56
CA PHE A 639 21.16 17.09 -18.89
C PHE A 639 21.34 16.54 -20.31
N ARG A 640 21.57 17.40 -21.33
CA ARG A 640 21.90 16.99 -22.72
C ARG A 640 23.08 16.02 -22.74
N ARG A 641 24.16 16.35 -22.00
CA ARG A 641 25.35 15.49 -21.85
C ARG A 641 25.00 14.12 -21.27
N VAL A 642 24.25 14.06 -20.16
CA VAL A 642 23.86 12.79 -19.54
C VAL A 642 22.99 11.92 -20.48
N CYS A 643 22.16 12.53 -21.34
CA CYS A 643 21.43 11.79 -22.38
C CYS A 643 22.36 11.26 -23.47
N ALA A 644 23.31 12.06 -23.95
CA ALA A 644 24.30 11.68 -24.97
C ALA A 644 25.28 10.60 -24.47
N ASP A 645 25.80 10.75 -23.26
CA ASP A 645 26.64 9.77 -22.56
C ASP A 645 25.89 8.45 -22.35
N GLY A 646 24.59 8.53 -22.05
CA GLY A 646 23.66 7.41 -22.00
C GLY A 646 23.36 6.77 -23.36
N GLY A 647 23.83 7.32 -24.47
CA GLY A 647 23.65 6.77 -25.81
C GLY A 647 22.33 7.13 -26.50
N MET A 648 21.59 8.13 -26.01
CA MET A 648 20.47 8.71 -26.78
C MET A 648 21.00 9.49 -27.98
N ASN A 649 20.24 9.49 -29.09
CA ASN A 649 20.60 10.24 -30.28
C ASN A 649 20.09 11.69 -30.16
N LEU A 650 20.97 12.63 -29.84
CA LEU A 650 20.69 14.06 -29.84
C LEU A 650 21.12 14.67 -31.17
N ASP A 651 20.35 15.62 -31.69
CA ASP A 651 20.70 16.37 -32.90
C ASP A 651 21.77 17.43 -32.61
N GLY A 652 23.02 16.98 -32.42
CA GLY A 652 24.25 17.78 -32.27
C GLY A 652 24.11 19.11 -31.50
N GLU A 653 23.94 20.19 -32.28
CA GLU A 653 23.92 21.58 -31.80
C GLU A 653 22.52 22.07 -31.37
N ALA A 654 21.44 21.34 -31.67
CA ALA A 654 20.07 21.78 -31.38
C ALA A 654 19.84 21.88 -29.87
N PHE A 655 19.60 23.12 -29.41
CA PHE A 655 19.25 23.42 -28.02
C PHE A 655 17.72 23.48 -27.88
N PRO A 656 17.11 22.90 -26.83
CA PRO A 656 15.65 22.87 -26.71
C PRO A 656 15.06 24.26 -26.54
N HIS A 657 13.87 24.48 -27.10
CA HIS A 657 13.11 25.70 -26.84
C HIS A 657 12.70 25.76 -25.36
N ILE A 658 12.91 26.92 -24.73
CA ILE A 658 12.56 27.19 -23.33
C ILE A 658 11.39 28.16 -23.30
N VAL A 659 10.31 27.79 -22.63
CA VAL A 659 9.15 28.66 -22.38
C VAL A 659 8.93 28.78 -20.87
N PHE A 660 8.57 29.99 -20.44
CA PHE A 660 8.15 30.27 -19.06
C PHE A 660 6.62 30.35 -19.03
N ALA A 661 5.99 29.58 -18.15
CA ALA A 661 4.55 29.63 -17.96
C ALA A 661 4.15 30.99 -17.36
N GLN A 662 3.07 31.59 -17.87
CA GLN A 662 2.56 32.88 -17.40
C GLN A 662 2.18 32.82 -15.90
N PRO A 663 2.38 33.88 -15.11
CA PRO A 663 1.97 33.89 -13.70
C PRO A 663 0.48 33.55 -13.52
N PHE A 664 0.17 32.71 -12.52
CA PHE A 664 -1.19 32.24 -12.25
C PHE A 664 -1.49 32.23 -10.74
N THR A 665 -2.76 32.40 -10.37
CA THR A 665 -3.22 32.09 -9.02
C THR A 665 -3.59 30.61 -8.91
N ARG A 666 -3.85 30.09 -7.70
CA ARG A 666 -4.34 28.70 -7.52
C ARG A 666 -5.73 28.40 -8.12
N ARG A 667 -6.37 29.35 -8.83
CA ARG A 667 -7.63 29.11 -9.55
C ARG A 667 -7.36 28.23 -10.77
N HIS A 668 -8.04 27.08 -10.86
CA HIS A 668 -7.76 26.03 -11.84
C HIS A 668 -7.72 26.54 -13.29
N GLY A 669 -8.67 27.38 -13.70
CA GLY A 669 -8.74 27.90 -15.08
C GLY A 669 -7.54 28.75 -15.50
N GLU A 670 -6.91 29.49 -14.57
CA GLU A 670 -5.69 30.27 -14.85
C GLU A 670 -4.48 29.36 -14.98
N LEU A 671 -4.36 28.36 -14.10
CA LEU A 671 -3.32 27.34 -14.13
C LEU A 671 -3.37 26.51 -15.42
N THR A 672 -4.56 26.00 -15.81
CA THR A 672 -4.76 25.29 -17.08
C THR A 672 -4.40 26.17 -18.27
N SER A 673 -4.95 27.39 -18.35
CA SER A 673 -4.65 28.31 -19.46
C SER A 673 -3.15 28.63 -19.58
N SER A 674 -2.45 28.81 -18.46
CA SER A 674 -1.01 29.08 -18.44
C SER A 674 -0.18 27.88 -18.93
N ILE A 675 -0.52 26.66 -18.51
CA ILE A 675 0.14 25.43 -18.97
C ILE A 675 -0.11 25.22 -20.47
N THR A 676 -1.37 25.30 -20.91
CA THR A 676 -1.75 25.08 -22.30
C THR A 676 -1.10 26.11 -23.23
N ALA A 677 -1.09 27.39 -22.86
CA ALA A 677 -0.40 28.43 -23.62
C ALA A 677 1.12 28.18 -23.71
N GLY A 678 1.75 27.73 -22.62
CA GLY A 678 3.17 27.40 -22.59
C GLY A 678 3.55 26.22 -23.49
N ILE A 679 2.72 25.17 -23.53
CA ILE A 679 2.91 24.03 -24.44
C ILE A 679 2.63 24.40 -25.90
N HIS A 680 1.55 25.15 -26.17
CA HIS A 680 1.26 25.64 -27.51
C HIS A 680 2.40 26.53 -28.06
N GLU A 681 3.05 27.34 -27.22
CA GLU A 681 4.20 28.12 -27.66
C GLU A 681 5.39 27.21 -28.03
N LEU A 682 5.67 26.16 -27.26
CA LEU A 682 6.68 25.16 -27.65
C LEU A 682 6.34 24.47 -28.98
N GLN A 683 5.06 24.14 -29.21
CA GLN A 683 4.58 23.50 -30.45
C GLN A 683 4.62 24.42 -31.69
N LYS A 684 4.59 25.75 -31.52
CA LYS A 684 4.81 26.69 -32.64
C LYS A 684 6.28 26.71 -33.10
N GLN A 685 7.20 26.52 -32.16
CA GLN A 685 8.64 26.56 -32.42
C GLN A 685 9.17 25.20 -32.93
N SER A 686 8.46 24.10 -32.61
CA SER A 686 8.85 22.72 -32.89
C SER A 686 7.62 21.91 -33.33
N THR A 687 7.53 21.61 -34.62
CA THR A 687 6.38 20.92 -35.22
C THR A 687 6.31 19.44 -34.87
N GLU A 688 7.42 18.83 -34.46
CA GLU A 688 7.49 17.44 -33.99
C GLU A 688 7.79 17.35 -32.49
N LEU A 689 7.33 18.30 -31.65
CA LEU A 689 7.59 18.31 -30.20
C LEU A 689 7.14 17.01 -29.50
N ARG A 690 8.06 16.06 -29.28
CA ARG A 690 7.71 14.73 -28.71
C ARG A 690 7.67 14.70 -27.20
N ILE A 691 8.47 15.54 -26.52
CA ILE A 691 8.63 15.51 -25.05
C ILE A 691 9.02 16.88 -24.47
N VAL A 692 8.53 17.17 -23.27
CA VAL A 692 8.82 18.41 -22.52
C VAL A 692 9.35 18.12 -21.12
N LEU A 693 10.47 18.77 -20.76
CA LEU A 693 11.00 18.84 -19.41
C LEU A 693 10.28 19.94 -18.63
N VAL A 694 9.42 19.57 -17.68
CA VAL A 694 8.64 20.55 -16.90
C VAL A 694 9.32 20.83 -15.57
N MET A 695 9.83 22.05 -15.38
CA MET A 695 10.51 22.47 -14.16
C MET A 695 9.52 23.11 -13.17
N LEU A 696 9.29 22.45 -12.03
CA LEU A 696 8.34 22.88 -11.00
C LEU A 696 9.05 23.55 -9.81
N SER A 697 8.56 24.72 -9.42
CA SER A 697 9.12 25.51 -8.30
C SER A 697 8.91 24.85 -6.91
N ASN A 698 7.80 24.17 -6.69
CA ASN A 698 7.44 23.59 -5.38
C ASN A 698 6.89 22.14 -5.51
N LYS A 699 6.27 21.61 -4.44
CA LYS A 699 5.65 20.26 -4.40
C LYS A 699 4.12 20.30 -4.60
N ASP A 700 3.57 21.33 -5.26
CA ASP A 700 2.13 21.45 -5.39
C ASP A 700 1.53 20.32 -6.26
N SER A 701 0.72 19.47 -5.63
CA SER A 701 0.06 18.35 -6.29
C SER A 701 -0.96 18.78 -7.33
N THR A 702 -1.58 19.96 -7.17
CA THR A 702 -2.57 20.52 -8.10
C THR A 702 -1.88 20.94 -9.38
N VAL A 703 -0.74 21.64 -9.28
CA VAL A 703 0.10 22.02 -10.44
C VAL A 703 0.58 20.77 -11.17
N TYR A 704 1.17 19.79 -10.46
CA TYR A 704 1.61 18.54 -11.08
C TYR A 704 0.46 17.79 -11.78
N SER A 705 -0.70 17.66 -11.12
CA SER A 705 -1.84 16.93 -11.68
C SER A 705 -2.48 17.66 -12.86
N THR A 706 -2.51 19.00 -12.87
CA THR A 706 -2.98 19.78 -14.03
C THR A 706 -2.02 19.60 -15.20
N VAL A 707 -0.70 19.72 -15.00
CA VAL A 707 0.30 19.44 -16.07
C VAL A 707 0.08 18.05 -16.68
N LYS A 708 -0.15 17.02 -15.84
CA LYS A 708 -0.40 15.66 -16.34
C LYS A 708 -1.73 15.52 -17.07
N TYR A 709 -2.78 16.17 -16.58
CA TYR A 709 -4.07 16.18 -17.24
C TYR A 709 -3.98 16.85 -18.63
N GLU A 710 -3.58 18.13 -18.70
CA GLU A 710 -3.51 18.84 -19.98
C GLU A 710 -2.59 18.14 -20.99
N CYS A 711 -1.38 17.74 -20.57
CA CYS A 711 -0.39 17.18 -21.50
C CYS A 711 -0.67 15.73 -21.90
N ASP A 712 -1.12 14.88 -20.98
CA ASP A 712 -1.34 13.46 -21.30
C ASP A 712 -2.72 13.20 -21.96
N THR A 713 -3.71 14.09 -21.78
CA THR A 713 -5.09 13.87 -22.28
C THR A 713 -5.53 14.86 -23.37
N GLN A 714 -5.16 16.14 -23.28
CA GLN A 714 -5.64 17.19 -24.22
C GLN A 714 -4.62 17.49 -25.33
N LEU A 715 -3.33 17.54 -24.98
CA LEU A 715 -2.25 18.00 -25.87
C LEU A 715 -1.39 16.85 -26.43
N ASP A 716 -1.64 15.61 -25.99
CA ASP A 716 -1.01 14.35 -26.44
C ASP A 716 0.54 14.39 -26.49
N VAL A 717 1.17 15.11 -25.55
CA VAL A 717 2.63 15.35 -25.49
C VAL A 717 3.25 14.78 -24.22
N HIS A 718 4.40 14.10 -24.36
CA HIS A 718 5.07 13.56 -23.18
C HIS A 718 5.60 14.67 -22.27
N THR A 719 5.38 14.52 -20.96
CA THR A 719 6.04 15.38 -19.96
C THR A 719 6.84 14.58 -18.93
N VAL A 720 7.99 15.12 -18.53
CA VAL A 720 8.78 14.67 -17.38
C VAL A 720 8.98 15.85 -16.44
N CYS A 721 8.36 15.79 -15.26
CA CYS A 721 8.41 16.87 -14.28
C CYS A 721 9.61 16.71 -13.33
N VAL A 722 10.35 17.78 -13.12
CA VAL A 722 11.50 17.86 -12.19
C VAL A 722 11.29 19.01 -11.20
N ARG A 723 11.85 18.90 -9.98
CA ARG A 723 11.80 20.00 -9.01
C ARG A 723 13.00 20.89 -9.17
N ILE A 724 12.78 22.19 -9.32
CA ILE A 724 13.84 23.20 -9.46
C ILE A 724 14.88 23.09 -8.32
N PRO A 725 14.50 23.00 -7.03
CA PRO A 725 15.46 22.83 -5.93
C PRO A 725 16.29 21.53 -5.93
N GLU A 726 15.97 20.54 -6.77
CA GLU A 726 16.78 19.33 -6.92
C GLU A 726 17.64 19.36 -8.18
N ILE A 727 17.07 19.76 -9.32
CA ILE A 727 17.80 19.77 -10.59
C ILE A 727 18.90 20.84 -10.63
N ILE A 728 18.74 21.97 -9.93
CA ILE A 728 19.78 23.01 -9.82
C ILE A 728 21.09 22.50 -9.19
N LYS A 729 21.03 21.41 -8.41
CA LYS A 729 22.20 20.76 -7.80
C LYS A 729 23.02 19.93 -8.81
N LYS A 730 22.48 19.68 -10.02
CA LYS A 730 23.11 18.94 -11.13
C LYS A 730 23.73 17.60 -10.72
N LYS A 731 23.15 16.91 -9.73
CA LYS A 731 23.65 15.60 -9.27
C LYS A 731 23.57 14.58 -10.42
N PRO A 732 24.68 13.93 -10.83
CA PRO A 732 24.69 13.01 -11.98
C PRO A 732 23.67 11.88 -11.84
N GLU A 733 23.48 11.34 -10.64
CA GLU A 733 22.51 10.27 -10.37
C GLU A 733 21.06 10.75 -10.52
N TYR A 734 20.79 12.01 -10.20
CA TYR A 734 19.46 12.59 -10.40
C TYR A 734 19.18 12.80 -11.88
N LEU A 735 20.11 13.40 -12.62
CA LEU A 735 19.99 13.61 -14.06
C LEU A 735 19.88 12.27 -14.82
N ALA A 736 20.66 11.25 -14.45
CA ALA A 736 20.59 9.92 -15.02
C ALA A 736 19.21 9.25 -14.79
N ASN A 737 18.61 9.43 -13.60
CA ASN A 737 17.25 8.95 -13.32
C ASN A 737 16.16 9.73 -14.09
N VAL A 738 16.43 10.97 -14.52
CA VAL A 738 15.57 11.71 -15.46
C VAL A 738 15.76 11.17 -16.88
N ALA A 739 16.99 10.93 -17.32
CA ALA A 739 17.30 10.37 -18.65
C ALA A 739 16.68 8.97 -18.86
N LEU A 740 16.73 8.10 -17.84
CA LEU A 740 16.02 6.81 -17.82
C LEU A 740 14.53 6.94 -18.19
N LYS A 741 13.87 8.04 -17.79
CA LYS A 741 12.45 8.29 -18.11
C LYS A 741 12.25 8.86 -19.51
N PHE A 742 13.15 9.73 -19.96
CA PHE A 742 13.11 10.27 -21.33
C PHE A 742 13.25 9.15 -22.35
N ASN A 743 14.27 8.32 -22.20
CA ASN A 743 14.54 7.20 -23.10
C ASN A 743 13.33 6.26 -23.24
N MET A 744 12.75 5.84 -22.11
CA MET A 744 11.61 4.92 -22.11
C MET A 744 10.31 5.53 -22.65
N LYS A 745 10.07 6.83 -22.44
CA LYS A 745 8.89 7.50 -23.02
C LYS A 745 8.99 7.61 -24.53
N LEU A 746 10.17 7.94 -25.04
CA LEU A 746 10.44 8.05 -26.48
C LEU A 746 10.54 6.69 -27.21
N GLY A 747 10.30 5.57 -26.52
CA GLY A 747 10.27 4.22 -27.08
C GLY A 747 11.59 3.44 -26.98
N GLY A 748 12.63 4.02 -26.40
CA GLY A 748 13.91 3.35 -26.14
C GLY A 748 13.82 2.26 -25.07
N VAL A 749 14.93 1.56 -24.87
CA VAL A 749 15.09 0.48 -23.90
C VAL A 749 16.32 0.76 -23.03
N ASN A 750 16.11 0.94 -21.73
CA ASN A 750 17.21 1.26 -20.82
C ASN A 750 18.20 0.10 -20.68
N HIS A 751 17.70 -1.10 -20.39
CA HIS A 751 18.48 -2.31 -20.17
C HIS A 751 17.60 -3.55 -20.25
N THR A 752 18.21 -4.70 -20.57
CA THR A 752 17.53 -5.99 -20.69
C THR A 752 18.18 -7.05 -19.79
N LEU A 753 17.56 -8.22 -19.69
CA LEU A 753 18.18 -9.42 -19.10
C LEU A 753 19.09 -10.08 -20.13
N ASP A 754 20.22 -10.63 -19.68
CA ASP A 754 21.12 -11.40 -20.54
C ASP A 754 20.43 -12.64 -21.16
N ALA A 755 21.05 -13.23 -22.18
CA ALA A 755 20.53 -14.41 -22.87
C ALA A 755 20.24 -15.58 -21.90
N THR A 756 21.06 -15.77 -20.87
CA THR A 756 20.89 -16.84 -19.86
C THR A 756 19.71 -16.57 -18.94
N SER A 757 19.61 -15.36 -18.39
CA SER A 757 18.52 -14.97 -17.47
C SER A 757 17.17 -14.84 -18.18
N SER A 758 17.16 -14.54 -19.48
CA SER A 758 15.95 -14.45 -20.32
C SER A 758 15.58 -15.75 -21.06
N ALA A 759 16.49 -16.74 -21.15
CA ALA A 759 16.30 -17.97 -21.93
C ALA A 759 14.96 -18.65 -21.66
N TRP A 760 14.55 -18.79 -20.40
CA TRP A 760 13.30 -19.44 -20.03
C TRP A 760 12.04 -18.69 -20.53
N LEU A 761 12.04 -17.35 -20.44
CA LEU A 761 10.97 -16.51 -20.96
C LEU A 761 10.85 -16.68 -22.48
N LYS A 762 11.99 -16.58 -23.17
CA LYS A 762 12.09 -16.61 -24.63
C LYS A 762 11.91 -18.00 -25.28
N ARG A 763 11.74 -19.08 -24.49
CA ARG A 763 11.37 -20.43 -25.01
C ARG A 763 10.04 -20.45 -25.78
N SER A 764 9.18 -19.49 -25.53
CA SER A 764 7.92 -19.32 -26.24
C SER A 764 7.55 -17.84 -26.21
N PRO A 765 6.96 -17.28 -27.28
CA PRO A 765 6.45 -15.91 -27.30
C PRO A 765 5.58 -15.65 -26.07
N THR A 766 6.08 -14.83 -25.15
CA THR A 766 5.52 -14.65 -23.81
C THR A 766 5.18 -13.19 -23.61
N MET A 767 3.98 -12.93 -23.10
CA MET A 767 3.57 -11.60 -22.69
C MET A 767 3.51 -11.53 -21.16
N LEU A 768 4.22 -10.57 -20.58
CA LEU A 768 4.10 -10.23 -19.16
C LEU A 768 3.08 -9.10 -19.02
N MET A 769 2.06 -9.30 -18.18
CA MET A 769 1.01 -8.32 -17.94
C MET A 769 0.93 -7.95 -16.46
N GLY A 770 0.46 -6.74 -16.19
CA GLY A 770 0.18 -6.24 -14.85
C GLY A 770 -1.23 -5.68 -14.78
N ALA A 771 -1.91 -5.86 -13.66
CA ALA A 771 -3.27 -5.37 -13.45
C ALA A 771 -3.48 -4.87 -12.00
N ASP A 772 -3.91 -3.62 -11.85
CA ASP A 772 -4.23 -3.01 -10.56
C ASP A 772 -5.60 -2.30 -10.60
N VAL A 773 -6.19 -2.13 -9.41
CA VAL A 773 -7.32 -1.25 -9.18
C VAL A 773 -7.01 -0.32 -8.01
N THR A 774 -7.05 0.98 -8.28
CA THR A 774 -6.92 1.99 -7.23
C THR A 774 -8.25 2.68 -6.94
N HIS A 775 -8.70 2.52 -5.70
CA HIS A 775 -9.88 3.18 -5.15
C HIS A 775 -9.59 4.60 -4.64
N PRO A 776 -10.59 5.49 -4.60
CA PRO A 776 -10.51 6.75 -3.86
C PRO A 776 -10.22 6.50 -2.38
N SER A 777 -9.75 7.55 -1.71
CA SER A 777 -9.41 7.49 -0.29
C SER A 777 -10.69 7.23 0.54
N PRO A 778 -10.66 6.36 1.56
CA PRO A 778 -11.74 6.18 2.54
C PRO A 778 -12.43 7.45 3.08
N LYS A 779 -11.77 8.62 3.15
CA LYS A 779 -12.44 9.89 3.48
C LYS A 779 -13.32 10.43 2.35
N SER A 780 -12.93 10.25 1.09
CA SER A 780 -13.74 10.58 -0.09
C SER A 780 -14.97 9.66 -0.17
N GLN A 781 -14.76 8.34 -0.04
CA GLN A 781 -15.84 7.33 -0.13
C GLN A 781 -16.75 7.26 1.11
N LYS A 782 -16.24 7.63 2.29
CA LYS A 782 -17.02 7.71 3.54
C LYS A 782 -16.83 9.08 4.17
N GLY A 783 -17.30 10.08 3.43
CA GLY A 783 -17.52 11.45 3.91
C GLY A 783 -18.59 11.54 5.00
N LYS A 784 -18.47 10.75 6.08
CA LYS A 784 -19.18 11.00 7.36
C LYS A 784 -18.58 12.18 8.13
N SER A 785 -18.02 13.15 7.40
CA SER A 785 -17.88 14.51 7.91
C SER A 785 -19.28 15.10 7.92
N SER A 786 -19.97 14.94 9.04
CA SER A 786 -21.06 15.84 9.40
C SER A 786 -20.65 17.27 9.04
N PHE A 787 -21.44 17.98 8.25
CA PHE A 787 -21.69 19.42 8.36
C PHE A 787 -22.94 19.68 7.51
N PHE A 788 -23.91 20.43 8.02
CA PHE A 788 -25.19 20.69 7.34
C PHE A 788 -26.05 19.49 6.91
N GLY A 789 -25.81 18.27 7.40
CA GLY A 789 -26.63 17.10 7.03
C GLY A 789 -26.58 16.69 5.54
N ARG A 790 -25.76 17.40 4.74
CA ARG A 790 -25.60 17.22 3.30
C ARG A 790 -24.41 16.30 3.04
N TYR A 791 -24.69 15.08 2.58
CA TYR A 791 -23.68 14.09 2.28
C TYR A 791 -22.99 14.39 0.95
N LEU A 792 -21.89 15.16 0.96
CA LEU A 792 -20.94 15.10 -0.15
C LEU A 792 -20.14 13.79 -0.03
N VAL A 793 -20.76 12.68 -0.45
CA VAL A 793 -20.01 11.45 -0.71
C VAL A 793 -19.22 11.73 -1.98
N VAL A 794 -17.91 11.93 -1.84
CA VAL A 794 -16.99 12.04 -2.99
C VAL A 794 -16.79 10.64 -3.56
N CYS A 795 -17.83 10.19 -4.26
CA CYS A 795 -17.95 8.95 -5.03
C CYS A 795 -17.11 9.02 -6.31
N ALA A 796 -15.86 9.48 -6.19
CA ALA A 796 -14.91 9.38 -7.29
C ALA A 796 -14.84 7.92 -7.75
N PRO A 797 -14.73 7.67 -9.07
CA PRO A 797 -14.59 6.31 -9.57
C PRO A 797 -13.32 5.66 -9.04
N SER A 798 -13.30 4.34 -9.07
CA SER A 798 -12.04 3.61 -8.99
C SER A 798 -11.44 3.51 -10.38
N ILE A 799 -10.12 3.46 -10.46
CA ILE A 799 -9.40 3.40 -11.74
C ILE A 799 -8.77 2.03 -11.82
N ALA A 800 -9.12 1.28 -12.87
CA ALA A 800 -8.43 0.05 -13.25
C ALA A 800 -7.35 0.39 -14.28
N ALA A 801 -6.20 -0.27 -14.20
CA ALA A 801 -5.16 -0.19 -15.21
C ALA A 801 -4.61 -1.58 -15.54
N VAL A 802 -4.39 -1.84 -16.83
CA VAL A 802 -3.80 -3.07 -17.35
C VAL A 802 -2.63 -2.69 -18.25
N VAL A 803 -1.47 -3.27 -17.98
CA VAL A 803 -0.24 -3.07 -18.75
C VAL A 803 0.21 -4.40 -19.37
N GLY A 804 0.94 -4.35 -20.48
CA GLY A 804 1.46 -5.54 -21.14
C GLY A 804 2.77 -5.28 -21.86
N SER A 805 3.73 -6.20 -21.73
CA SER A 805 4.98 -6.15 -22.49
C SER A 805 4.69 -6.25 -23.99
N THR A 806 5.42 -5.51 -24.82
CA THR A 806 5.17 -5.46 -26.28
C THR A 806 6.06 -6.39 -27.10
N ASP A 807 7.14 -6.91 -26.50
CA ASP A 807 8.19 -7.67 -27.17
C ASP A 807 8.94 -8.61 -26.21
N ASP A 808 9.87 -9.40 -26.75
CA ASP A 808 10.77 -10.27 -26.00
C ASP A 808 11.91 -9.52 -25.26
N ASN A 809 11.97 -8.18 -25.34
CA ASN A 809 12.84 -7.37 -24.49
C ASN A 809 12.21 -7.10 -23.13
N PHE A 810 10.90 -7.36 -22.96
CA PHE A 810 10.15 -7.21 -21.71
C PHE A 810 10.33 -5.83 -21.05
N SER A 811 10.50 -4.79 -21.86
CA SER A 811 10.94 -3.45 -21.42
C SER A 811 9.86 -2.38 -21.56
N GLN A 812 9.15 -2.36 -22.69
CA GLN A 812 8.06 -1.42 -22.96
C GLN A 812 6.71 -2.00 -22.51
N TYR A 813 5.95 -1.25 -21.72
CA TYR A 813 4.63 -1.66 -21.21
C TYR A 813 3.56 -0.55 -21.35
N PRO A 814 2.92 -0.39 -22.50
CA PRO A 814 1.80 0.55 -22.66
C PRO A 814 0.63 0.21 -21.72
N ALA A 815 -0.09 1.22 -21.22
CA ALA A 815 -1.20 1.05 -20.26
C ALA A 815 -2.58 1.33 -20.85
N SER A 816 -3.49 0.36 -20.73
CA SER A 816 -4.94 0.58 -20.83
C SER A 816 -5.46 1.04 -19.47
N MET A 817 -6.35 2.03 -19.44
CA MET A 817 -6.98 2.51 -18.20
C MET A 817 -8.49 2.66 -18.38
N ARG A 818 -9.25 2.41 -17.30
CA ARG A 818 -10.72 2.53 -17.27
C ARG A 818 -11.22 3.08 -15.95
N LEU A 819 -12.29 3.88 -16.02
CA LEU A 819 -13.07 4.27 -14.86
C LEU A 819 -14.11 3.20 -14.54
N GLN A 820 -14.32 2.93 -13.25
CA GLN A 820 -15.29 1.94 -12.82
C GLN A 820 -16.07 2.41 -11.59
N ILE A 821 -17.39 2.15 -11.64
CA ILE A 821 -18.38 2.55 -10.64
C ILE A 821 -19.09 1.31 -10.06
N GLY A 822 -19.19 1.26 -8.74
CA GLY A 822 -19.75 0.12 -8.00
C GLY A 822 -19.57 0.25 -6.49
N PRO A 823 -20.22 -0.60 -5.68
CA PRO A 823 -19.82 -0.83 -4.29
C PRO A 823 -18.36 -1.28 -4.21
N ARG A 824 -17.59 -0.81 -3.22
CA ARG A 824 -16.15 -1.09 -3.14
C ARG A 824 -15.81 -2.59 -3.22
N ALA A 825 -16.58 -3.43 -2.54
CA ALA A 825 -16.35 -4.89 -2.51
C ALA A 825 -16.46 -5.56 -3.89
N SER A 826 -17.26 -5.01 -4.81
CA SER A 826 -17.37 -5.48 -6.20
C SER A 826 -16.51 -4.69 -7.19
N LEU A 827 -15.90 -3.58 -6.75
CA LEU A 827 -14.96 -2.79 -7.56
C LEU A 827 -13.51 -3.27 -7.49
N GLU A 828 -13.12 -4.11 -6.52
CA GLU A 828 -11.75 -4.65 -6.52
C GLU A 828 -11.50 -5.54 -7.76
N MET A 829 -12.57 -6.06 -8.42
CA MET A 829 -12.50 -6.77 -9.72
C MET A 829 -12.62 -5.80 -10.91
N ILE A 830 -11.82 -6.00 -11.95
CA ILE A 830 -11.79 -5.13 -13.13
C ILE A 830 -13.03 -5.37 -14.00
N GLN A 831 -13.79 -4.30 -14.29
CA GLN A 831 -15.04 -4.37 -15.04
C GLN A 831 -14.82 -4.69 -16.53
N GLU A 832 -14.07 -3.86 -17.25
CA GLU A 832 -13.80 -3.95 -18.70
C GLU A 832 -12.51 -4.73 -19.04
N LEU A 833 -12.14 -5.73 -18.24
CA LEU A 833 -10.85 -6.42 -18.37
C LEU A 833 -10.62 -7.05 -19.76
N GLY A 834 -11.68 -7.54 -20.40
CA GLY A 834 -11.57 -8.18 -21.71
C GLY A 834 -11.08 -7.21 -22.79
N ASP A 835 -11.65 -6.01 -22.86
CA ASP A 835 -11.30 -5.02 -23.87
C ASP A 835 -9.91 -4.43 -23.61
N MET A 836 -9.55 -4.21 -22.34
CA MET A 836 -8.19 -3.81 -21.95
C MET A 836 -7.15 -4.88 -22.34
N VAL A 837 -7.45 -6.16 -22.18
CA VAL A 837 -6.57 -7.26 -22.63
C VAL A 837 -6.48 -7.32 -24.15
N ALA A 838 -7.59 -7.11 -24.87
CA ALA A 838 -7.60 -7.05 -26.32
C ALA A 838 -6.74 -5.88 -26.86
N GLU A 839 -6.83 -4.69 -26.27
CA GLU A 839 -5.96 -3.55 -26.57
C GLU A 839 -4.48 -3.90 -26.41
N ARG A 840 -4.10 -4.60 -25.32
CA ARG A 840 -2.69 -4.99 -25.10
C ARG A 840 -2.24 -6.07 -26.08
N LEU A 841 -3.10 -7.03 -26.43
CA LEU A 841 -2.80 -8.05 -27.46
C LEU A 841 -2.64 -7.44 -28.85
N ALA A 842 -3.46 -6.47 -29.22
CA ALA A 842 -3.33 -5.71 -30.46
C ALA A 842 -1.99 -4.96 -30.51
N CYS A 843 -1.59 -4.31 -29.40
CA CYS A 843 -0.30 -3.63 -29.28
C CYS A 843 0.90 -4.60 -29.42
N TYR A 844 0.87 -5.75 -28.74
CA TYR A 844 1.88 -6.81 -28.89
C TYR A 844 1.98 -7.23 -30.37
N ARG A 845 0.84 -7.53 -30.99
CA ARG A 845 0.79 -7.97 -32.39
C ARG A 845 1.39 -6.95 -33.34
N ALA A 846 1.09 -5.66 -33.14
CA ALA A 846 1.59 -4.55 -33.94
C ALA A 846 3.11 -4.31 -33.77
N ARG A 847 3.68 -4.67 -32.62
CA ARG A 847 5.10 -4.47 -32.29
C ARG A 847 5.98 -5.71 -32.37
N SER A 848 5.38 -6.89 -32.59
CA SER A 848 6.10 -8.14 -32.78
C SER A 848 6.99 -8.08 -34.02
N HIS A 849 8.31 -8.20 -33.82
CA HIS A 849 9.30 -8.25 -34.90
C HIS A 849 9.04 -9.41 -35.88
N ASP A 850 8.57 -10.56 -35.38
CA ASP A 850 8.19 -11.71 -36.20
C ASP A 850 6.72 -11.61 -36.65
N SER A 851 6.51 -11.01 -37.82
CA SER A 851 5.33 -11.22 -38.69
C SER A 851 3.95 -11.20 -37.99
N GLN A 852 3.68 -10.16 -37.18
CA GLN A 852 2.38 -9.97 -36.52
C GLN A 852 1.96 -11.15 -35.61
N GLN A 853 2.94 -11.77 -34.94
CA GLN A 853 2.71 -12.92 -34.06
C GLN A 853 2.07 -12.49 -32.73
N LEU A 854 1.13 -13.32 -32.25
CA LEU A 854 0.51 -13.19 -30.93
C LEU A 854 1.24 -14.06 -29.89
N PRO A 855 1.24 -13.69 -28.60
CA PRO A 855 1.92 -14.45 -27.57
C PRO A 855 1.30 -15.84 -27.41
N LYS A 856 2.12 -16.86 -27.19
CA LYS A 856 1.67 -18.24 -26.90
C LYS A 856 1.47 -18.47 -25.40
N ARG A 857 2.06 -17.60 -24.58
CA ARG A 857 1.98 -17.59 -23.11
C ARG A 857 1.66 -16.18 -22.62
N ILE A 858 0.80 -16.07 -21.61
CA ILE A 858 0.51 -14.82 -20.90
C ILE A 858 0.68 -15.05 -19.40
N ILE A 859 1.48 -14.22 -18.74
CA ILE A 859 1.70 -14.24 -17.29
C ILE A 859 1.24 -12.92 -16.71
N ILE A 860 0.19 -12.94 -15.88
CA ILE A 860 -0.49 -11.75 -15.34
C ILE A 860 -0.14 -11.60 -13.86
N PHE A 861 0.44 -10.47 -13.48
CA PHE A 861 0.66 -10.08 -12.09
C PHE A 861 -0.46 -9.13 -11.61
N ARG A 862 -1.30 -9.59 -10.68
CA ARG A 862 -2.48 -8.88 -10.17
C ARG A 862 -2.21 -8.27 -8.80
N ASP A 863 -2.21 -6.95 -8.67
CA ASP A 863 -2.09 -6.25 -7.36
C ASP A 863 -3.48 -5.90 -6.80
N GLY A 864 -3.56 -5.31 -5.61
CA GLY A 864 -4.77 -4.72 -5.03
C GLY A 864 -5.70 -5.70 -4.30
N VAL A 865 -5.87 -6.92 -4.81
CA VAL A 865 -6.86 -7.89 -4.30
C VAL A 865 -6.48 -8.53 -2.96
N ALA A 866 -7.48 -8.76 -2.09
CA ALA A 866 -7.30 -9.46 -0.82
C ALA A 866 -7.40 -11.00 -0.96
N GLU A 867 -6.86 -11.75 0.02
CA GLU A 867 -6.90 -13.22 0.07
C GLU A 867 -8.33 -13.78 -0.11
N SER A 868 -9.33 -13.16 0.53
CA SER A 868 -10.75 -13.54 0.40
C SER A 868 -11.38 -13.29 -0.98
N GLN A 869 -10.63 -12.73 -1.92
CA GLN A 869 -11.06 -12.39 -3.28
C GLN A 869 -10.28 -13.16 -4.35
N PHE A 870 -9.31 -14.01 -3.99
CA PHE A 870 -8.52 -14.79 -4.95
C PHE A 870 -9.40 -15.66 -5.86
N ARG A 871 -10.44 -16.26 -5.29
CA ARG A 871 -11.43 -17.02 -6.06
C ARG A 871 -12.28 -16.13 -6.98
N GLN A 872 -12.56 -14.89 -6.61
CA GLN A 872 -13.28 -13.94 -7.48
C GLN A 872 -12.46 -13.56 -8.72
N VAL A 873 -11.13 -13.49 -8.63
CA VAL A 873 -10.25 -13.29 -9.79
C VAL A 873 -10.41 -14.45 -10.79
N VAL A 874 -10.43 -15.69 -10.31
CA VAL A 874 -10.63 -16.88 -11.17
C VAL A 874 -12.06 -16.93 -11.73
N ASP A 875 -13.07 -16.70 -10.90
CA ASP A 875 -14.47 -16.87 -11.29
C ASP A 875 -15.02 -15.67 -12.12
N THR A 876 -14.38 -14.49 -12.05
CA THR A 876 -14.88 -13.23 -12.67
C THR A 876 -13.91 -12.57 -13.66
N GLU A 877 -12.59 -12.58 -13.41
CA GLU A 877 -11.61 -11.91 -14.30
C GLU A 877 -11.11 -12.85 -15.42
N LEU A 878 -10.80 -14.12 -15.10
CA LEU A 878 -10.34 -15.10 -16.09
C LEU A 878 -11.30 -15.32 -17.29
N PRO A 879 -12.63 -15.45 -17.12
CA PRO A 879 -13.54 -15.61 -18.26
C PRO A 879 -13.52 -14.41 -19.21
N LYS A 880 -13.28 -13.19 -18.70
CA LYS A 880 -13.14 -11.97 -19.52
C LYS A 880 -11.85 -11.98 -20.32
N ILE A 881 -10.75 -12.43 -19.71
CA ILE A 881 -9.46 -12.64 -20.38
C ILE A 881 -9.62 -13.67 -21.52
N GLN A 882 -10.26 -14.80 -21.23
CA GLN A 882 -10.50 -15.85 -22.24
C GLN A 882 -11.39 -15.36 -23.39
N LYS A 883 -12.46 -14.60 -23.10
CA LYS A 883 -13.30 -13.96 -24.13
C LYS A 883 -12.53 -12.97 -25.01
N ALA A 884 -11.55 -12.26 -24.47
CA ALA A 884 -10.69 -11.37 -25.27
C ALA A 884 -9.91 -12.13 -26.34
N PHE A 885 -9.51 -13.38 -26.07
CA PHE A 885 -8.76 -14.20 -27.03
C PHE A 885 -9.60 -14.60 -28.26
N GLU A 886 -10.92 -14.69 -28.11
CA GLU A 886 -11.85 -15.03 -29.21
C GLU A 886 -11.78 -14.00 -30.34
N GLN A 887 -11.49 -12.73 -30.03
CA GLN A 887 -11.32 -11.63 -31.00
C GLN A 887 -10.10 -11.81 -31.91
N PHE A 888 -9.12 -12.64 -31.51
CA PHE A 888 -7.86 -12.85 -32.22
C PHE A 888 -7.75 -14.25 -32.86
N GLY A 889 -8.77 -15.09 -32.68
CA GLY A 889 -8.90 -16.40 -33.34
C GLY A 889 -9.89 -16.36 -34.49
N THR A 890 -9.98 -17.47 -35.23
CA THR A 890 -11.12 -17.77 -36.11
C THR A 890 -11.75 -19.08 -35.69
N ALA A 891 -12.97 -19.37 -36.15
CA ALA A 891 -13.63 -20.66 -35.87
C ALA A 891 -12.79 -21.88 -36.31
N ALA A 892 -12.03 -21.75 -37.41
CA ALA A 892 -11.12 -22.78 -37.90
C ALA A 892 -9.75 -22.80 -37.19
N LYS A 893 -9.34 -21.70 -36.56
CA LYS A 893 -8.06 -21.56 -35.85
C LYS A 893 -8.26 -20.72 -34.57
N PRO A 894 -8.82 -21.30 -33.50
CA PRO A 894 -9.06 -20.59 -32.25
C PRO A 894 -7.74 -20.19 -31.59
N TYR A 895 -7.64 -18.93 -31.16
CA TYR A 895 -6.49 -18.44 -30.40
C TYR A 895 -6.70 -18.74 -28.91
N ARG A 896 -5.82 -19.57 -28.33
CA ARG A 896 -5.86 -19.99 -26.92
C ARG A 896 -4.43 -20.03 -26.34
N PRO A 897 -3.87 -18.88 -25.93
CA PRO A 897 -2.58 -18.84 -25.25
C PRO A 897 -2.70 -19.42 -23.84
N LYS A 898 -1.59 -19.93 -23.28
CA LYS A 898 -1.58 -20.44 -21.90
C LYS A 898 -1.47 -19.29 -20.89
N VAL A 899 -2.41 -19.20 -19.97
CA VAL A 899 -2.49 -18.14 -18.97
C VAL A 899 -2.01 -18.62 -17.59
N SER A 900 -1.23 -17.78 -16.91
CA SER A 900 -0.99 -17.87 -15.47
C SER A 900 -1.33 -16.53 -14.81
N ILE A 901 -2.09 -16.56 -13.71
CA ILE A 901 -2.46 -15.37 -12.93
C ILE A 901 -1.85 -15.51 -11.54
N ILE A 902 -1.00 -14.56 -11.17
CA ILE A 902 -0.28 -14.50 -9.89
C ILE A 902 -0.67 -13.22 -9.18
N VAL A 903 -1.31 -13.34 -8.02
CA VAL A 903 -1.56 -12.18 -7.15
C VAL A 903 -0.27 -11.74 -6.47
N ALA A 904 0.02 -10.45 -6.47
CA ALA A 904 1.19 -9.84 -5.85
C ALA A 904 0.78 -8.99 -4.63
N GLY A 905 0.71 -9.63 -3.47
CA GLY A 905 0.30 -9.00 -2.21
C GLY A 905 1.39 -8.11 -1.60
N LYS A 906 1.40 -6.81 -1.90
CA LYS A 906 2.29 -5.83 -1.23
C LYS A 906 1.84 -5.39 0.18
N ARG A 907 0.68 -5.84 0.68
CA ARG A 907 -0.01 -5.31 1.89
C ARG A 907 -0.23 -6.31 3.06
N HIS A 908 0.74 -7.18 3.36
CA HIS A 908 0.71 -8.08 4.54
C HIS A 908 1.56 -7.62 5.74
N HIS A 909 1.54 -8.43 6.82
CA HIS A 909 2.26 -8.20 8.08
C HIS A 909 3.51 -9.08 8.30
N THR A 910 3.71 -10.14 7.50
CA THR A 910 4.96 -10.96 7.49
C THR A 910 6.22 -10.12 7.37
N ARG A 911 7.23 -10.46 8.17
CA ARG A 911 8.61 -9.95 8.16
C ARG A 911 9.59 -11.08 8.44
N PHE A 912 10.78 -10.98 7.86
CA PHE A 912 11.88 -11.92 8.06
C PHE A 912 13.10 -11.21 8.63
N TYR A 913 13.82 -11.92 9.49
CA TYR A 913 15.02 -11.44 10.18
C TYR A 913 16.16 -12.44 9.92
N PRO A 914 17.32 -11.99 9.43
CA PRO A 914 18.52 -12.83 9.39
C PRO A 914 18.88 -13.34 10.78
N VAL A 915 19.35 -14.59 10.84
CA VAL A 915 19.90 -15.21 12.07
C VAL A 915 21.43 -15.21 12.09
N ASP A 916 22.05 -14.88 10.95
CA ASP A 916 23.50 -14.79 10.81
C ASP A 916 23.93 -13.59 9.93
N LYS A 917 25.21 -13.23 10.02
CA LYS A 917 25.83 -12.16 9.22
C LYS A 917 25.99 -12.51 7.72
N LYS A 918 25.74 -13.76 7.30
CA LYS A 918 25.92 -14.24 5.91
C LYS A 918 24.66 -14.04 5.07
N GLY A 919 23.48 -14.21 5.66
CA GLY A 919 22.16 -13.94 5.08
C GLY A 919 21.71 -12.48 5.21
N ALA A 920 22.35 -11.72 6.11
CA ALA A 920 22.10 -10.29 6.28
C ALA A 920 22.83 -9.40 5.25
N ASP A 921 22.18 -8.30 4.91
CA ASP A 921 22.80 -7.08 4.39
C ASP A 921 23.57 -6.36 5.49
N LYS A 922 24.79 -5.88 5.19
CA LYS A 922 25.71 -5.34 6.20
C LYS A 922 25.27 -3.98 6.75
N ASP A 923 24.69 -3.15 5.90
CA ASP A 923 24.44 -1.74 6.21
C ASP A 923 23.08 -1.56 6.90
N THR A 924 22.14 -2.46 6.63
CA THR A 924 20.74 -2.34 7.07
C THR A 924 20.27 -3.47 8.00
N GLY A 925 20.99 -4.59 8.09
CA GLY A 925 20.59 -5.77 8.86
C GLY A 925 19.41 -6.56 8.28
N ASN A 926 18.93 -6.18 7.09
CA ASN A 926 17.82 -6.86 6.40
C ASN A 926 18.25 -8.16 5.74
N PRO A 927 17.33 -9.08 5.40
CA PRO A 927 17.61 -10.15 4.45
C PRO A 927 18.15 -9.58 3.15
N ARG A 928 19.04 -10.31 2.47
CA ARG A 928 19.61 -9.86 1.20
C ARG A 928 18.58 -9.81 0.07
N PRO A 929 18.79 -8.96 -0.96
CA PRO A 929 18.05 -9.05 -2.21
C PRO A 929 18.09 -10.47 -2.78
N GLY A 930 16.96 -10.95 -3.28
CA GLY A 930 16.80 -12.31 -3.79
C GLY A 930 16.41 -13.33 -2.72
N THR A 931 16.23 -12.93 -1.46
CA THR A 931 15.68 -13.82 -0.41
C THR A 931 14.26 -14.27 -0.76
N VAL A 932 14.08 -15.59 -0.87
CA VAL A 932 12.81 -16.30 -1.05
C VAL A 932 12.52 -17.15 0.19
N VAL A 933 11.27 -17.11 0.65
CA VAL A 933 10.71 -18.01 1.65
C VAL A 933 9.44 -18.63 1.06
N ASP A 934 9.50 -19.90 0.67
CA ASP A 934 8.35 -20.66 0.20
C ASP A 934 7.86 -21.71 1.20
N LYS A 935 8.58 -21.95 2.31
CA LYS A 935 8.26 -22.93 3.37
C LYS A 935 7.87 -22.26 4.70
N GLY A 936 7.10 -22.96 5.53
CA GLY A 936 6.87 -22.64 6.96
C GLY A 936 5.82 -21.58 7.29
N VAL A 937 5.80 -20.44 6.59
CA VAL A 937 4.80 -19.34 6.80
C VAL A 937 3.86 -19.14 5.62
N THR A 938 3.91 -20.05 4.66
CA THR A 938 3.11 -20.11 3.43
C THR A 938 1.82 -20.91 3.62
N ALA A 939 0.92 -20.87 2.63
CA ALA A 939 -0.34 -21.60 2.67
C ALA A 939 -0.13 -23.13 2.69
N VAL A 940 -1.09 -23.85 3.28
CA VAL A 940 -0.97 -25.32 3.48
C VAL A 940 -0.95 -26.07 2.13
N TYR A 941 -1.87 -25.72 1.24
CA TYR A 941 -2.09 -26.42 -0.04
C TYR A 941 -1.46 -25.72 -1.25
N ASP A 942 -1.49 -24.39 -1.26
CA ASP A 942 -1.29 -23.57 -2.46
C ASP A 942 0.18 -23.25 -2.74
N ALA A 943 0.48 -22.85 -3.98
CA ALA A 943 1.83 -22.63 -4.51
C ALA A 943 2.44 -21.25 -4.17
N ASP A 944 2.12 -20.67 -3.02
CA ASP A 944 2.53 -19.31 -2.65
C ASP A 944 3.96 -19.21 -2.11
N PHE A 945 4.57 -18.02 -2.26
CA PHE A 945 5.90 -17.73 -1.74
C PHE A 945 6.10 -16.24 -1.43
N PHE A 946 7.01 -15.93 -0.52
CA PHE A 946 7.48 -14.58 -0.27
C PHE A 946 8.82 -14.35 -0.97
N LEU A 947 8.99 -13.19 -1.61
CA LEU A 947 10.23 -12.78 -2.27
C LEU A 947 10.60 -11.35 -1.87
N GLN A 948 11.80 -11.15 -1.36
CA GLN A 948 12.42 -9.84 -1.15
C GLN A 948 13.45 -9.58 -2.24
N ALA A 949 13.02 -9.14 -3.42
CA ALA A 949 13.92 -8.90 -4.55
C ALA A 949 14.83 -7.66 -4.41
N HIS A 950 14.62 -6.82 -3.39
CA HIS A 950 15.25 -5.50 -3.22
C HIS A 950 16.01 -5.39 -1.89
N ALA A 951 16.90 -4.40 -1.77
CA ALA A 951 17.53 -4.04 -0.50
C ALA A 951 16.61 -3.15 0.37
N GLY A 952 16.53 -3.46 1.66
CA GLY A 952 15.77 -2.69 2.64
C GLY A 952 16.50 -1.44 3.10
N ILE A 953 16.49 -0.37 2.31
CA ILE A 953 17.26 0.87 2.55
C ILE A 953 17.00 1.46 3.96
N HIS A 954 15.75 1.42 4.44
CA HIS A 954 15.37 1.94 5.74
C HIS A 954 14.41 0.99 6.46
N GLY A 955 14.63 0.81 7.77
CA GLY A 955 13.79 0.01 8.63
C GLY A 955 13.85 -1.49 8.33
N THR A 956 12.77 -2.20 8.65
CA THR A 956 12.65 -3.64 8.37
C THR A 956 11.96 -3.84 7.01
N ALA A 957 12.69 -4.42 6.07
CA ALA A 957 12.26 -4.72 4.71
C ALA A 957 10.97 -5.53 4.68
N LYS A 958 10.19 -5.31 3.63
CA LYS A 958 8.95 -6.04 3.41
C LYS A 958 9.09 -6.91 2.15
N PRO A 959 9.12 -8.24 2.26
CA PRO A 959 9.02 -9.10 1.08
C PRO A 959 7.65 -8.88 0.42
N THR A 960 7.51 -9.19 -0.87
CA THR A 960 6.21 -9.28 -1.54
C THR A 960 5.73 -10.72 -1.50
N HIS A 961 4.45 -10.94 -1.22
CA HIS A 961 3.81 -12.25 -1.24
C HIS A 961 3.24 -12.53 -2.63
N TYR A 962 3.64 -13.61 -3.27
CA TYR A 962 3.18 -14.02 -4.59
C TYR A 962 2.32 -15.28 -4.46
N TYR A 963 1.11 -15.23 -5.00
CA TYR A 963 0.09 -16.28 -4.86
C TYR A 963 -0.47 -16.64 -6.24
N PRO A 964 -0.06 -17.77 -6.84
CA PRO A 964 -0.66 -18.27 -8.07
C PRO A 964 -2.13 -18.63 -7.83
N VAL A 965 -3.05 -17.96 -8.52
CA VAL A 965 -4.50 -18.23 -8.45
C VAL A 965 -5.03 -18.95 -9.70
N TYR A 966 -4.27 -18.91 -10.80
CA TYR A 966 -4.53 -19.71 -12.00
C TYR A 966 -3.21 -20.04 -12.71
N ASP A 967 -3.05 -21.25 -13.26
CA ASP A 967 -1.81 -21.64 -13.97
C ASP A 967 -1.99 -22.79 -14.98
N GLU A 968 -2.13 -22.46 -16.26
CA GLU A 968 -2.08 -23.41 -17.39
C GLU A 968 -0.65 -23.70 -17.87
N ASN A 969 0.31 -22.84 -17.53
CA ASN A 969 1.71 -23.02 -17.90
C ASN A 969 2.40 -24.12 -17.09
N LYS A 970 1.83 -24.50 -15.93
CA LYS A 970 2.37 -25.50 -14.98
C LYS A 970 3.75 -25.09 -14.48
N LEU A 971 3.89 -23.82 -14.11
CA LEU A 971 5.14 -23.22 -13.63
C LEU A 971 5.63 -23.97 -12.39
N THR A 972 6.89 -24.41 -12.40
CA THR A 972 7.54 -24.90 -11.19
C THR A 972 7.84 -23.75 -10.24
N ALA A 973 8.02 -24.06 -8.95
CA ALA A 973 8.39 -23.06 -7.95
C ALA A 973 9.67 -22.30 -8.33
N ASP A 974 10.70 -23.00 -8.83
CA ASP A 974 11.96 -22.37 -9.25
C ASP A 974 11.79 -21.47 -10.49
N GLU A 975 11.00 -21.88 -11.48
CA GLU A 975 10.74 -21.06 -12.67
C GLU A 975 10.03 -19.75 -12.29
N LEU A 976 8.96 -19.83 -11.50
CA LEU A 976 8.21 -18.65 -11.08
C LEU A 976 9.01 -17.76 -10.12
N GLN A 977 9.76 -18.32 -9.17
CA GLN A 977 10.56 -17.55 -8.22
C GLN A 977 11.73 -16.82 -8.93
N VAL A 978 12.46 -17.52 -9.81
CA VAL A 978 13.57 -16.92 -10.58
C VAL A 978 13.04 -15.92 -11.61
N LEU A 979 11.95 -16.22 -12.32
CA LEU A 979 11.26 -15.24 -13.18
C LEU A 979 10.98 -13.96 -12.42
N THR A 980 10.25 -14.07 -11.30
CA THR A 980 9.79 -12.91 -10.51
C THR A 980 10.97 -12.11 -9.97
N HIS A 981 12.05 -12.78 -9.54
CA HIS A 981 13.26 -12.09 -9.10
C HIS A 981 14.00 -11.40 -10.24
N ASN A 982 14.17 -12.05 -11.39
CA ASN A 982 14.88 -11.49 -12.53
C ASN A 982 14.16 -10.26 -13.08
N ILE A 983 12.85 -10.33 -13.28
CA ILE A 983 12.08 -9.18 -13.78
C ILE A 983 12.10 -8.00 -12.80
N SER A 984 12.26 -8.20 -11.48
CA SER A 984 12.44 -7.09 -10.53
C SER A 984 13.63 -6.17 -10.83
N TYR A 985 14.56 -6.55 -11.72
CA TYR A 985 15.65 -5.70 -12.19
C TYR A 985 15.29 -4.92 -13.47
N LEU A 986 14.23 -5.28 -14.18
CA LEU A 986 13.73 -4.59 -15.39
C LEU A 986 12.86 -3.35 -15.11
N TYR A 987 13.03 -2.72 -13.94
CA TYR A 987 12.28 -1.52 -13.61
C TYR A 987 12.87 -0.28 -14.30
N ALA A 988 12.09 0.31 -15.19
CA ALA A 988 12.50 1.36 -16.12
C ALA A 988 13.01 2.65 -15.45
N ARG A 989 12.57 2.95 -14.22
CA ARG A 989 12.77 4.27 -13.59
C ARG A 989 13.98 4.40 -12.68
N ALA A 990 14.71 3.31 -12.42
CA ALA A 990 15.89 3.31 -11.55
C ALA A 990 16.79 2.11 -11.81
N THR A 991 18.10 2.28 -11.65
CA THR A 991 19.10 1.19 -11.68
C THR A 991 19.13 0.39 -10.37
N LYS A 992 17.95 -0.06 -9.91
CA LYS A 992 17.76 -0.80 -8.65
C LYS A 992 16.66 -1.84 -8.78
N ALA A 993 16.87 -3.00 -8.18
CA ALA A 993 15.83 -4.02 -8.04
C ALA A 993 14.66 -3.50 -7.20
N VAL A 994 13.43 -3.70 -7.67
CA VAL A 994 12.20 -3.28 -7.00
C VAL A 994 11.52 -4.41 -6.22
N SER A 995 10.75 -4.04 -5.19
CA SER A 995 10.04 -4.96 -4.30
C SER A 995 8.90 -5.73 -4.96
N LEU A 996 8.22 -5.10 -5.91
CA LEU A 996 7.08 -5.62 -6.66
C LEU A 996 7.50 -5.93 -8.10
N ALA A 997 7.00 -7.01 -8.69
CA ALA A 997 7.23 -7.35 -10.09
C ALA A 997 6.85 -6.14 -10.99
N PRO A 998 7.72 -5.69 -11.93
CA PRO A 998 7.46 -4.45 -12.66
C PRO A 998 6.14 -4.37 -13.41
N PRO A 999 5.57 -5.44 -14.00
CA PRO A 999 4.24 -5.36 -14.60
C PRO A 999 3.19 -4.86 -13.60
N ALA A 1000 3.11 -5.46 -12.40
CA ALA A 1000 2.21 -4.99 -11.34
C ALA A 1000 2.55 -3.57 -10.85
N TYR A 1001 3.84 -3.21 -10.83
CA TYR A 1001 4.27 -1.85 -10.48
C TYR A 1001 3.85 -0.82 -11.53
N TYR A 1002 3.93 -1.16 -12.81
CA TYR A 1002 3.52 -0.30 -13.91
C TYR A 1002 2.00 -0.09 -13.94
N SER A 1003 1.19 -1.10 -13.60
CA SER A 1003 -0.26 -0.90 -13.39
C SER A 1003 -0.57 0.01 -12.18
N ASP A 1004 0.15 -0.13 -11.06
CA ASP A 1004 0.03 0.79 -9.89
C ASP A 1004 0.37 2.24 -10.30
N LEU A 1005 1.41 2.45 -11.11
CA LEU A 1005 1.78 3.77 -11.64
C LEU A 1005 0.79 4.34 -12.66
N ALA A 1006 0.18 3.50 -13.51
CA ALA A 1006 -0.88 3.92 -14.41
C ALA A 1006 -2.14 4.32 -13.62
N CYS A 1007 -2.53 3.55 -12.61
CA CYS A 1007 -3.55 3.91 -11.65
C CYS A 1007 -3.24 5.23 -10.90
N GLU A 1008 -2.01 5.42 -10.40
CA GLU A 1008 -1.52 6.71 -9.84
C GLU A 1008 -1.71 7.86 -10.83
N ARG A 1009 -1.38 7.63 -12.11
CA ARG A 1009 -1.51 8.65 -13.16
C ARG A 1009 -2.97 9.01 -13.45
N GLY A 1010 -3.87 8.04 -13.58
CA GLY A 1010 -5.30 8.29 -13.75
C GLY A 1010 -5.90 9.13 -12.60
N ARG A 1011 -5.40 8.99 -11.37
CA ARG A 1011 -5.83 9.85 -10.25
C ARG A 1011 -5.44 11.31 -10.43
N CYS A 1012 -4.39 11.62 -11.19
CA CYS A 1012 -4.01 13.00 -11.50
C CYS A 1012 -5.06 13.64 -12.40
N TYR A 1013 -5.57 12.91 -13.39
CA TYR A 1013 -6.61 13.40 -14.30
C TYR A 1013 -7.90 13.76 -13.55
N LEU A 1014 -8.22 13.01 -12.49
CA LEU A 1014 -9.37 13.24 -11.60
C LEU A 1014 -9.03 13.98 -10.29
N HIS A 1015 -7.86 14.63 -10.18
CA HIS A 1015 -7.38 15.23 -8.91
C HIS A 1015 -8.40 16.20 -8.32
N GLU A 1016 -8.99 17.07 -9.15
CA GLU A 1016 -10.04 18.00 -8.72
C GLU A 1016 -11.24 17.29 -8.08
N LEU A 1017 -11.78 16.27 -8.74
CA LEU A 1017 -12.93 15.52 -8.26
C LEU A 1017 -12.60 14.67 -7.01
N MET A 1018 -11.33 14.30 -6.82
CA MET A 1018 -10.89 13.53 -5.66
C MET A 1018 -10.51 14.38 -4.44
N ASN A 1019 -10.09 15.64 -4.64
CA ASN A 1019 -9.52 16.50 -3.60
C ASN A 1019 -10.32 17.78 -3.31
N THR A 1020 -11.30 18.17 -4.13
CA THR A 1020 -12.19 19.29 -3.78
C THR A 1020 -13.10 18.92 -2.62
N GLY A 1021 -12.78 19.44 -1.44
CA GLY A 1021 -13.83 19.72 -0.45
C GLY A 1021 -14.75 20.76 -1.07
N GLY A 1022 -16.02 20.40 -1.27
CA GLY A 1022 -16.96 21.21 -2.05
C GLY A 1022 -17.04 22.67 -1.57
N ASN A 1023 -17.10 23.60 -2.52
CA ASN A 1023 -17.14 25.03 -2.25
C ASN A 1023 -18.40 25.39 -1.41
N PRO A 1024 -18.27 25.89 -0.16
CA PRO A 1024 -19.40 26.01 0.77
C PRO A 1024 -20.58 26.85 0.23
N ASN A 1025 -20.27 27.86 -0.58
CA ASN A 1025 -21.22 28.91 -0.98
C ASN A 1025 -22.28 28.46 -2.00
N GLN A 1026 -22.16 27.28 -2.63
CA GLN A 1026 -23.18 26.77 -3.57
C GLN A 1026 -24.18 25.80 -2.91
N ALA A 1027 -23.97 25.38 -1.66
CA ALA A 1027 -24.79 24.36 -1.00
C ALA A 1027 -26.03 24.89 -0.27
N ALA A 1028 -26.46 26.13 -0.53
CA ALA A 1028 -27.41 26.88 0.30
C ALA A 1028 -28.92 26.57 0.10
N ARG A 1029 -29.29 25.47 -0.58
CA ARG A 1029 -30.71 25.12 -0.86
C ARG A 1029 -30.99 23.63 -0.64
N ALA A 1030 -32.14 23.34 -0.02
CA ALA A 1030 -32.73 22.03 0.35
C ALA A 1030 -32.12 21.28 1.56
N ASP A 1031 -32.91 21.11 2.63
CA ASP A 1031 -32.56 20.47 3.92
C ASP A 1031 -33.24 19.08 4.10
N THR A 1032 -33.23 18.24 3.06
CA THR A 1032 -33.83 16.90 3.12
C THR A 1032 -32.77 15.84 3.46
N ALA A 1033 -33.08 14.91 4.36
CA ALA A 1033 -32.19 13.78 4.66
C ALA A 1033 -32.09 12.85 3.45
N TRP A 1034 -30.85 12.54 3.03
CA TRP A 1034 -30.59 11.74 1.84
C TRP A 1034 -31.05 10.29 2.03
N THR A 1035 -31.87 9.82 1.09
CA THR A 1035 -32.21 8.41 0.93
C THR A 1035 -31.07 7.67 0.22
N LYS A 1036 -31.12 6.33 0.21
CA LYS A 1036 -30.20 5.52 -0.62
C LYS A 1036 -30.30 5.85 -2.12
N ALA A 1037 -31.44 6.37 -2.58
CA ALA A 1037 -31.61 6.79 -3.97
C ALA A 1037 -30.85 8.10 -4.25
N ASP A 1038 -30.84 9.04 -3.29
CA ASP A 1038 -30.08 10.29 -3.41
C ASP A 1038 -28.56 10.04 -3.37
N GLU A 1039 -28.11 9.13 -2.50
CA GLU A 1039 -26.71 8.67 -2.47
C GLU A 1039 -26.27 8.06 -3.83
N GLU A 1040 -27.12 7.25 -4.46
CA GLU A 1040 -26.83 6.65 -5.77
C GLU A 1040 -26.91 7.67 -6.91
N ALA A 1041 -27.85 8.62 -6.85
CA ALA A 1041 -28.00 9.68 -7.85
C ALA A 1041 -26.79 10.63 -7.86
N GLU A 1042 -26.29 11.05 -6.68
CA GLU A 1042 -25.07 11.86 -6.62
C GLU A 1042 -23.84 11.05 -7.02
N ARG A 1043 -23.78 9.77 -6.63
CA ARG A 1043 -22.71 8.86 -7.07
C ARG A 1043 -22.66 8.76 -8.60
N GLN A 1044 -23.81 8.65 -9.26
CA GLN A 1044 -23.90 8.68 -10.71
C GLN A 1044 -23.54 10.05 -11.29
N ARG A 1045 -23.93 11.16 -10.65
CA ARG A 1045 -23.56 12.53 -11.07
C ARG A 1045 -22.05 12.78 -10.99
N VAL A 1046 -21.40 12.37 -9.91
CA VAL A 1046 -19.95 12.47 -9.72
C VAL A 1046 -19.21 11.58 -10.72
N PHE A 1047 -19.74 10.39 -11.01
CA PHE A 1047 -19.21 9.52 -12.05
C PHE A 1047 -19.33 10.14 -13.45
N GLN A 1048 -20.49 10.71 -13.78
CA GLN A 1048 -20.70 11.39 -15.07
C GLN A 1048 -19.71 12.55 -15.26
N LYS A 1049 -19.48 13.38 -14.24
CA LYS A 1049 -18.43 14.41 -14.25
C LYS A 1049 -17.01 13.84 -14.40
N ALA A 1050 -16.77 12.66 -13.82
CA ALA A 1050 -15.48 12.00 -13.97
C ALA A 1050 -15.29 11.45 -15.39
N VAL A 1051 -16.35 10.93 -16.03
CA VAL A 1051 -16.34 10.51 -17.45
C VAL A 1051 -16.17 11.72 -18.37
N GLU A 1052 -16.90 12.82 -18.15
CA GLU A 1052 -16.75 14.08 -18.89
C GLU A 1052 -15.32 14.62 -18.83
N ARG A 1053 -14.71 14.63 -17.63
CA ARG A 1053 -13.31 15.05 -17.47
C ARG A 1053 -12.32 14.04 -18.04
N TRP A 1054 -12.60 12.75 -17.96
CA TRP A 1054 -11.72 11.71 -18.48
C TRP A 1054 -11.69 11.72 -20.01
N GLY A 1055 -12.81 12.00 -20.67
CA GLY A 1055 -12.94 11.97 -22.12
C GLY A 1055 -12.56 10.59 -22.66
N GLU A 1056 -11.68 10.56 -23.67
CA GLU A 1056 -11.09 9.32 -24.20
C GLU A 1056 -9.93 8.77 -23.32
N GLY A 1057 -9.58 9.48 -22.25
CA GLY A 1057 -8.48 9.12 -21.35
C GLY A 1057 -7.16 9.72 -21.83
N VAL A 1058 -6.23 8.87 -22.23
CA VAL A 1058 -4.89 9.29 -22.70
C VAL A 1058 -4.93 9.47 -24.21
N GLY A 1059 -4.27 10.51 -24.71
CA GLY A 1059 -4.24 10.83 -26.14
C GLY A 1059 -3.73 9.68 -27.03
N PRO A 1060 -4.12 9.66 -28.32
CA PRO A 1060 -3.92 8.53 -29.21
C PRO A 1060 -2.45 8.20 -29.51
N THR A 1061 -1.56 9.18 -29.43
CA THR A 1061 -0.10 9.00 -29.54
C THR A 1061 0.46 8.42 -28.25
N LEU A 1062 0.05 8.97 -27.10
CA LEU A 1062 0.57 8.57 -25.79
C LEU A 1062 0.05 7.23 -25.26
N ARG A 1063 -1.17 6.80 -25.61
CA ARG A 1063 -1.77 5.56 -25.06
C ARG A 1063 -0.95 4.29 -25.32
N GLU A 1064 -0.18 4.28 -26.41
CA GLU A 1064 0.71 3.17 -26.78
C GLU A 1064 2.16 3.34 -26.27
N THR A 1065 2.38 4.23 -25.30
CA THR A 1065 3.69 4.51 -24.69
C THR A 1065 3.68 4.26 -23.18
N MET A 1066 4.85 4.35 -22.54
CA MET A 1066 4.95 4.38 -21.07
C MET A 1066 4.76 5.81 -20.50
N PHE A 1067 3.71 6.52 -20.92
CA PHE A 1067 3.40 7.90 -20.51
C PHE A 1067 3.38 8.10 -18.98
N TYR A 1068 2.95 7.07 -18.25
CA TYR A 1068 2.73 7.05 -16.79
C TYR A 1068 4.02 7.03 -15.94
N LEU A 1069 5.20 6.86 -16.54
CA LEU A 1069 6.50 6.99 -15.86
C LEU A 1069 6.82 8.44 -15.41
#